data_AF-A0A9W6HPC3-F1
#
_entry.id   AF-A0A9W6HPC3-F1
#
_cell.length_a   1.000
_cell.length_b   1.000
_cell.length_c   1.000
_cell.angle_alpha   90.00
_cell.angle_beta   90.00
_cell.angle_gamma   90.00
#
_symmetry.space_group_name_H-M   'P 1'
#
loop_
_entity.id
_entity.type
_entity.pdbx_description
1 polymer ?
#
loop_
_entity_poly.entity_id
_entity_poly.type
_entity_poly.pdbx_seq_one_letter_code
_entity_poly.pdbx_strand_id
1 'polypeptide(L)'
;MDAAFDLGAIGAGLSFVTALDELSATLNAHSAVVISAPPGTGKTTLVPPLLANRTSGRIIVTQPRRVAARAAARRLAQLDGTPLGSRVGFTVRGERAISPDTRVEFVTAGVLLRRMLHDPGLDGVDGVIIDEVHERALETDLLIGLLGEVRALRDDLVLVAMSATLDAERIAAVIGTETEPAPLVDHQIPAFPLTERWAPPPSNRLDARGVTGAFLDHVAHTAASAARDLTRRDGASDVLVFAPGAREVAEIARWLRDHAPEFDVRELHGQLPAATQDAVIRGRTSAQPPRIIVTTSLAESSLTVPGVRVVVDSCLARVPQRDAGRGMTGLVTSAASRSSCVQRAGRATRQGPGTVIRCVDERGYAAAPARPAPEIATADLADAALLLACWGTPGGTGLRLIDPLPAENLTDALAVLRGLGAIDEHGRATAEGRALARIPTDPRLARALLSGGALVGARLAAEVVALLSGDQRVADTDVAAAVRGLRNGHGPDARRWARDAERLERLAPKGTVRGTLDDVGLVIALAFPERIARRVECSSDGATFLLASGTRAGLRGALANAEWLAVADVARATGRAASDSGAVIRAAAVLSESHLEQAAGPLLTDRVEVAFVDGRVRARRERRVGAIMRSSAPVTANAEESREAVRRGIERDGLDIFTWSDAADGLRRRLALLHREKGTPWPDVSDAALRGSLDVWLAPEVDALAGGTPAGRLDMMPALQRLLPWPAAVNLDALAPERLEVPSGSRIRIAYPPHDDPTARPVVAVKLQECFGWAETPRLIDGRVPVLFHLLSPAGRPLAVTDDLASFWSGPYAQVRAEMRGRYPKHPWPEDPWAATPTRHTKARTAREQG
;
A
#
# COMPACT_ATOMS: atom_id res chain seq x y z
N MET A 1 27.04 -27.41 -42.32
CA MET A 1 26.12 -28.06 -41.37
C MET A 1 24.80 -28.22 -42.10
N ASP A 2 24.25 -29.43 -42.13
CA ASP A 2 22.88 -29.61 -42.61
C ASP A 2 21.93 -28.82 -41.70
N ALA A 3 21.01 -28.08 -42.30
CA ALA A 3 20.06 -27.26 -41.54
C ALA A 3 19.23 -28.16 -40.61
N ALA A 4 19.14 -27.80 -39.33
CA ALA A 4 18.38 -28.56 -38.35
C ALA A 4 16.87 -28.54 -38.64
N PHE A 5 16.36 -27.53 -39.35
CA PHE A 5 14.95 -27.33 -39.67
C PHE A 5 14.75 -26.93 -41.14
N ASP A 6 13.69 -27.44 -41.77
CA ASP A 6 13.23 -26.99 -43.10
C ASP A 6 12.28 -25.79 -42.94
N LEU A 7 12.81 -24.58 -43.13
CA LEU A 7 12.04 -23.34 -43.01
C LEU A 7 10.96 -23.20 -44.10
N GLY A 8 11.16 -23.80 -45.28
CA GLY A 8 10.20 -23.76 -46.37
C GLY A 8 8.96 -24.58 -46.05
N ALA A 9 9.16 -25.79 -45.53
CA ALA A 9 8.06 -26.64 -45.08
C ALA A 9 7.33 -26.05 -43.86
N ILE A 10 8.06 -25.57 -42.86
CA ILE A 10 7.47 -24.96 -41.65
C ILE A 10 6.71 -23.66 -41.99
N GLY A 11 7.22 -22.88 -42.96
CA GLY A 11 6.69 -21.60 -43.40
C GLY A 11 5.51 -21.66 -44.36
N ALA A 12 5.13 -22.85 -44.84
CA ALA A 12 4.09 -22.99 -45.85
C ALA A 12 2.77 -22.33 -45.41
N GLY A 13 2.32 -21.31 -46.16
CA GLY A 13 1.10 -20.56 -45.87
C GLY A 13 1.20 -19.53 -44.74
N LEU A 14 2.41 -19.28 -44.23
CA LEU A 14 2.69 -18.25 -43.23
C LEU A 14 3.24 -17.00 -43.90
N SER A 15 2.67 -15.86 -43.55
CA SER A 15 3.04 -14.56 -44.10
C SER A 15 4.38 -14.04 -43.61
N PHE A 16 4.82 -14.46 -42.42
CA PHE A 16 6.11 -14.03 -41.86
C PHE A 16 7.32 -14.54 -42.67
N VAL A 17 7.13 -15.47 -43.62
CA VAL A 17 8.18 -15.93 -44.53
C VAL A 17 8.81 -14.76 -45.31
N THR A 18 8.04 -13.73 -45.64
CA THR A 18 8.54 -12.57 -46.39
C THR A 18 9.51 -11.69 -45.58
N ALA A 19 9.51 -11.81 -44.25
CA ALA A 19 10.39 -11.06 -43.36
C ALA A 19 11.69 -11.83 -43.01
N LEU A 20 11.84 -13.08 -43.45
CA LEU A 20 13.00 -13.92 -43.09
C LEU A 20 14.32 -13.40 -43.65
N ASP A 21 14.31 -12.84 -44.87
CA ASP A 21 15.53 -12.31 -45.50
C ASP A 21 16.02 -11.05 -44.77
N GLU A 22 15.10 -10.11 -44.48
CA GLU A 22 15.40 -8.90 -43.69
C GLU A 22 15.89 -9.26 -42.29
N LEU A 23 15.22 -10.20 -41.62
CA LEU A 23 15.64 -10.69 -40.30
C LEU A 23 17.02 -11.34 -40.36
N SER A 24 17.29 -12.16 -41.37
CA SER A 24 18.59 -12.81 -41.56
C SER A 24 19.71 -11.80 -41.81
N ALA A 25 19.46 -10.79 -42.63
CA ALA A 25 20.40 -9.70 -42.87
C ALA A 25 20.68 -8.91 -41.58
N THR A 26 19.64 -8.60 -40.82
CA THR A 26 19.76 -7.90 -39.54
C THR A 26 20.60 -8.69 -38.53
N LEU A 27 20.35 -9.99 -38.41
CA LEU A 27 21.07 -10.92 -37.53
C LEU A 27 22.52 -11.21 -37.97
N ASN A 28 22.91 -10.84 -39.19
CA ASN A 28 24.32 -10.90 -39.61
C ASN A 28 25.13 -9.71 -39.05
N ALA A 29 24.46 -8.59 -38.76
CA ALA A 29 25.10 -7.36 -38.30
C ALA A 29 24.88 -7.09 -36.79
N HIS A 30 23.84 -7.67 -36.19
CA HIS A 30 23.43 -7.38 -34.83
C HIS A 30 23.13 -8.66 -34.04
N SER A 31 23.53 -8.69 -32.76
CA SER A 31 23.20 -9.77 -31.83
C SER A 31 21.93 -9.50 -31.01
N ALA A 32 21.25 -8.38 -31.23
CA ALA A 32 19.91 -8.13 -30.70
C ALA A 32 18.97 -7.55 -31.75
N VAL A 33 17.71 -7.99 -31.75
CA VAL A 33 16.67 -7.56 -32.70
C VAL A 33 15.32 -7.50 -32.02
N VAL A 34 14.51 -6.48 -32.35
CA VAL A 34 13.08 -6.47 -32.02
C VAL A 34 12.28 -6.82 -33.27
N ILE A 35 11.34 -7.74 -33.14
CA ILE A 35 10.41 -8.11 -34.20
C ILE A 35 9.03 -7.61 -33.80
N SER A 36 8.44 -6.76 -34.64
CA SER A 36 7.04 -6.36 -34.54
C SER A 36 6.24 -7.11 -35.60
N ALA A 37 5.34 -8.00 -35.17
CA ALA A 37 4.45 -8.69 -36.10
C ALA A 37 3.15 -9.10 -35.40
N PRO A 38 1.98 -9.00 -36.09
CA PRO A 38 0.72 -9.48 -35.53
C PRO A 38 0.81 -10.96 -35.12
N PRO A 39 0.00 -11.43 -34.15
CA PRO A 39 -0.01 -12.85 -33.81
C PRO A 39 -0.70 -13.65 -34.91
N GLY A 40 -0.23 -14.88 -35.15
CA GLY A 40 -0.74 -15.75 -36.22
C GLY A 40 -0.02 -15.62 -37.57
N THR A 41 0.94 -14.69 -37.69
CA THR A 41 1.80 -14.53 -38.88
C THR A 41 2.83 -15.64 -39.06
N GLY A 42 3.17 -16.36 -37.98
CA GLY A 42 4.16 -17.42 -37.99
C GLY A 42 5.45 -17.11 -37.23
N LYS A 43 5.61 -15.92 -36.65
CA LYS A 43 6.82 -15.50 -35.92
C LYS A 43 7.33 -16.55 -34.91
N THR A 44 6.45 -17.06 -34.05
CA THR A 44 6.77 -18.01 -32.97
C THR A 44 7.18 -19.39 -33.50
N THR A 45 6.80 -19.73 -34.74
CA THR A 45 7.13 -21.01 -35.38
C THR A 45 8.26 -20.89 -36.40
N LEU A 46 8.66 -19.68 -36.83
CA LEU A 46 9.69 -19.47 -37.85
C LEU A 46 10.98 -18.87 -37.31
N VAL A 47 10.90 -17.93 -36.37
CA VAL A 47 12.08 -17.27 -35.80
C VAL A 47 12.97 -18.25 -35.02
N PRO A 48 12.45 -19.15 -34.15
CA PRO A 48 13.30 -20.09 -33.43
C PRO A 48 14.05 -21.08 -34.33
N PRO A 49 13.39 -21.75 -35.32
CA PRO A 49 14.09 -22.57 -36.30
C PRO A 49 15.14 -21.82 -37.12
N LEU A 50 14.86 -20.57 -37.52
CA LEU A 50 15.82 -19.74 -38.23
C LEU A 50 17.11 -19.56 -37.42
N LEU A 51 16.98 -19.19 -36.14
CA LEU A 51 18.15 -19.08 -35.25
C LEU A 51 18.86 -20.41 -35.05
N ALA A 52 18.10 -21.50 -34.84
CA ALA A 52 18.67 -22.82 -34.61
C ALA A 52 19.44 -23.37 -35.81
N ASN A 53 19.09 -22.96 -37.04
CA ASN A 53 19.83 -23.30 -38.26
C ASN A 53 21.15 -22.51 -38.41
N ARG A 54 21.29 -21.38 -37.71
CA ARG A 54 22.47 -20.51 -37.78
C ARG A 54 23.54 -20.86 -36.75
N THR A 55 23.18 -21.61 -35.71
CA THR A 55 24.04 -21.86 -34.56
C THR A 55 24.07 -23.36 -34.20
N SER A 56 24.95 -23.77 -33.28
CA SER A 56 25.08 -25.19 -32.86
C SER A 56 24.48 -25.49 -31.49
N GLY A 57 24.31 -24.47 -30.66
CA GLY A 57 23.70 -24.53 -29.35
C GLY A 57 22.17 -24.45 -29.40
N ARG A 58 21.59 -24.38 -28.21
CA ARG A 58 20.14 -24.36 -28.02
C ARG A 58 19.59 -22.94 -28.18
N ILE A 59 18.40 -22.84 -28.75
CA ILE A 59 17.59 -21.63 -28.77
C ILE A 59 16.50 -21.77 -27.71
N ILE A 60 16.46 -20.84 -26.75
CA ILE A 60 15.42 -20.78 -25.74
C ILE A 60 14.35 -19.78 -26.17
N VAL A 61 13.08 -20.16 -26.11
CA VAL A 61 11.96 -19.29 -26.42
C VAL A 61 11.08 -19.12 -25.19
N THR A 62 11.03 -17.92 -24.62
CA THR A 62 10.16 -17.67 -23.47
C THR A 62 8.75 -17.34 -23.93
N GLN A 63 7.77 -17.91 -23.23
CA GLN A 63 6.35 -17.63 -23.38
C GLN A 63 5.79 -17.17 -22.03
N PRO A 64 4.82 -16.24 -22.00
CA PRO A 64 4.30 -15.69 -20.74
C PRO A 64 3.52 -16.73 -19.92
N ARG A 65 3.03 -17.79 -20.57
CA ARG A 65 2.12 -18.76 -19.95
C ARG A 65 2.53 -20.19 -20.26
N ARG A 66 2.29 -21.09 -19.30
CA ARG A 66 2.56 -22.53 -19.44
C ARG A 66 1.83 -23.15 -20.64
N VAL A 67 0.56 -22.78 -20.85
CA VAL A 67 -0.22 -23.29 -21.99
C VAL A 67 0.33 -22.81 -23.33
N ALA A 68 0.80 -21.56 -23.40
CA ALA A 68 1.41 -20.99 -24.61
C ALA A 68 2.73 -21.69 -24.95
N ALA A 69 3.63 -21.90 -23.97
CA ALA A 69 4.86 -22.66 -24.15
C ALA A 69 4.61 -24.07 -24.71
N ARG A 70 3.66 -24.81 -24.13
CA ARG A 70 3.31 -26.17 -24.59
C ARG A 70 2.68 -26.18 -25.97
N ALA A 71 1.77 -25.23 -26.24
CA ALA A 71 1.09 -25.13 -27.52
C ALA A 71 2.08 -24.77 -28.64
N ALA A 72 2.99 -23.82 -28.40
CA ALA A 72 4.03 -23.43 -29.33
C ALA A 72 5.01 -24.59 -29.63
N ALA A 73 5.49 -25.28 -28.58
CA ALA A 73 6.37 -26.43 -28.75
C ALA A 73 5.71 -27.57 -29.55
N ARG A 74 4.45 -27.91 -29.23
CA ARG A 74 3.69 -28.92 -29.99
C ARG A 74 3.46 -28.51 -31.43
N ARG A 75 3.09 -27.25 -31.66
CA ARG A 75 2.83 -26.74 -33.01
C ARG A 75 4.10 -26.79 -33.86
N LEU A 76 5.23 -26.36 -33.31
CA LEU A 76 6.50 -26.38 -34.03
C LEU A 76 6.97 -27.82 -34.27
N ALA A 77 6.88 -28.72 -33.29
CA ALA A 77 7.20 -30.15 -33.48
C ALA A 77 6.34 -30.78 -34.59
N GLN A 78 5.04 -30.43 -34.65
CA GLN A 78 4.14 -30.89 -35.71
C GLN A 78 4.54 -30.36 -37.10
N LEU A 79 4.92 -29.08 -37.19
CA LEU A 79 5.36 -28.46 -38.44
C LEU A 79 6.70 -29.02 -38.93
N ASP A 80 7.60 -29.32 -38.00
CA ASP A 80 8.91 -29.94 -38.25
C ASP A 80 8.80 -31.45 -38.54
N GLY A 81 7.65 -32.08 -38.26
CA GLY A 81 7.45 -33.51 -38.42
C GLY A 81 8.22 -34.36 -37.40
N THR A 82 8.60 -33.80 -36.25
CA THR A 82 9.37 -34.49 -35.20
C THR A 82 8.55 -34.77 -33.94
N PRO A 83 8.88 -35.84 -33.17
CA PRO A 83 8.25 -36.07 -31.87
C PRO A 83 8.55 -34.94 -30.89
N LEU A 84 7.54 -34.48 -30.14
CA LEU A 84 7.72 -33.51 -29.07
C LEU A 84 8.72 -34.02 -28.03
N GLY A 85 9.68 -33.18 -27.65
CA GLY A 85 10.78 -33.51 -26.74
C GLY A 85 12.04 -34.01 -27.41
N SER A 86 12.02 -34.23 -28.73
CA SER A 86 13.22 -34.47 -29.54
C SER A 86 13.89 -33.13 -29.89
N ARG A 87 13.89 -32.72 -31.16
CA ARG A 87 14.47 -31.45 -31.65
C ARG A 87 13.76 -30.20 -31.09
N VAL A 88 12.46 -30.32 -30.84
CA VAL A 88 11.62 -29.27 -30.27
C VAL A 88 11.02 -29.75 -28.96
N GLY A 89 11.18 -28.99 -27.88
CA GLY A 89 10.70 -29.36 -26.56
C GLY A 89 10.25 -28.17 -25.72
N PHE A 90 9.85 -28.45 -24.47
CA PHE A 90 9.48 -27.40 -23.52
C PHE A 90 9.85 -27.74 -22.08
N THR A 91 10.04 -26.70 -21.27
CA THR A 91 10.17 -26.78 -19.82
C THR A 91 9.28 -25.73 -19.15
N VAL A 92 8.32 -26.18 -18.34
CA VAL A 92 7.45 -25.31 -17.54
C VAL A 92 7.39 -25.82 -16.10
N ARG A 93 6.80 -25.05 -15.18
CA ARG A 93 6.66 -25.49 -13.78
C ARG A 93 5.96 -26.86 -13.70
N GLY A 94 6.68 -27.86 -13.20
CA GLY A 94 6.20 -29.22 -12.95
C GLY A 94 6.18 -30.17 -14.17
N GLU A 95 6.52 -29.71 -15.37
CA GLU A 95 6.49 -30.52 -16.60
C GLU A 95 7.70 -30.19 -17.48
N ARG A 96 8.37 -31.23 -18.00
CA ARG A 96 9.52 -31.09 -18.90
C ARG A 96 9.43 -32.17 -19.98
N ALA A 97 9.61 -31.78 -21.23
CA ALA A 97 9.70 -32.68 -22.38
C ALA A 97 10.82 -32.18 -23.29
N ILE A 98 12.05 -32.60 -23.00
CA ILE A 98 13.26 -32.29 -23.78
C ILE A 98 14.22 -33.49 -23.76
N SER A 99 15.21 -33.48 -24.64
CA SER A 99 16.28 -34.46 -24.78
C SER A 99 17.63 -33.74 -25.01
N PRO A 100 18.76 -34.46 -25.01
CA PRO A 100 20.05 -33.89 -25.42
C PRO A 100 20.01 -33.28 -26.84
N ASP A 101 19.18 -33.82 -27.73
CA ASP A 101 19.03 -33.38 -29.13
C ASP A 101 18.14 -32.14 -29.29
N THR A 102 17.55 -31.62 -28.20
CA THR A 102 16.66 -30.46 -28.27
C THR A 102 17.41 -29.19 -28.69
N ARG A 103 17.04 -28.68 -29.86
CA ARG A 103 17.56 -27.44 -30.45
C ARG A 103 16.71 -26.21 -30.13
N VAL A 104 15.39 -26.37 -30.03
CA VAL A 104 14.47 -25.29 -29.64
C VAL A 104 13.73 -25.71 -28.37
N GLU A 105 13.90 -24.95 -27.29
CA GLU A 105 13.25 -25.19 -25.99
C GLU A 105 12.32 -24.03 -25.64
N PHE A 106 11.01 -24.30 -25.59
CA PHE A 106 10.04 -23.33 -25.09
C PHE A 106 9.97 -23.36 -23.57
N VAL A 107 10.10 -22.21 -22.92
CA VAL A 107 10.05 -22.09 -21.46
C VAL A 107 9.12 -20.96 -21.02
N THR A 108 8.76 -20.92 -19.74
CA THR A 108 8.19 -19.68 -19.16
C THR A 108 9.30 -18.74 -18.72
N ALA A 109 9.03 -17.42 -18.68
CA ALA A 109 10.02 -16.42 -18.25
C ALA A 109 10.65 -16.77 -16.89
N GLY A 110 9.84 -17.11 -15.88
CA GLY A 110 10.33 -17.52 -14.56
C GLY A 110 11.18 -18.80 -14.52
N VAL A 111 11.04 -19.69 -15.50
CA VAL A 111 11.94 -20.86 -15.63
C VAL A 111 13.32 -20.42 -16.10
N LEU A 112 13.39 -19.49 -17.06
CA LEU A 112 14.65 -18.97 -17.55
C LEU A 112 15.35 -18.10 -16.51
N LEU A 113 14.63 -17.19 -15.83
CA LEU A 113 15.17 -16.38 -14.73
C LEU A 113 15.86 -17.24 -13.68
N ARG A 114 15.21 -18.32 -13.23
CA ARG A 114 15.78 -19.24 -12.23
C ARG A 114 16.96 -20.05 -12.77
N ARG A 115 16.97 -20.37 -14.07
CA ARG A 115 18.12 -21.01 -14.73
C ARG A 115 19.32 -20.07 -14.73
N MET A 116 19.11 -18.79 -15.07
CA MET A 116 20.15 -17.77 -15.09
C MET A 116 20.78 -17.54 -13.71
N LEU A 117 20.03 -17.66 -12.61
CA LEU A 117 20.63 -17.59 -11.27
C LEU A 117 21.68 -18.70 -10.99
N HIS A 118 21.55 -19.85 -11.64
CA HIS A 118 22.46 -20.98 -11.49
C HIS A 118 23.57 -21.00 -12.55
N ASP A 119 23.22 -20.58 -13.75
CA ASP A 119 24.08 -20.51 -14.92
C ASP A 119 23.91 -19.13 -15.58
N PRO A 120 24.57 -18.08 -15.03
CA PRO A 120 24.47 -16.72 -15.56
C PRO A 120 25.00 -16.59 -16.99
N GLY A 121 25.94 -17.46 -17.37
CA GLY A 121 26.54 -17.50 -18.70
C GLY A 121 25.63 -18.13 -19.76
N LEU A 122 24.61 -18.89 -19.34
CA LEU A 122 23.76 -19.70 -20.22
C LEU A 122 24.59 -20.61 -21.15
N ASP A 123 25.46 -21.42 -20.55
CA ASP A 123 26.37 -22.28 -21.30
C ASP A 123 25.61 -23.26 -22.22
N GLY A 124 26.03 -23.33 -23.49
CA GLY A 124 25.38 -24.14 -24.52
C GLY A 124 24.08 -23.56 -25.10
N VAL A 125 23.70 -22.33 -24.71
CA VAL A 125 22.64 -21.55 -25.33
C VAL A 125 23.27 -20.49 -26.23
N ASP A 126 22.82 -20.46 -27.49
CA ASP A 126 23.33 -19.51 -28.50
C ASP A 126 22.33 -18.39 -28.78
N GLY A 127 21.07 -18.54 -28.35
CA GLY A 127 20.09 -17.48 -28.48
C GLY A 127 18.89 -17.61 -27.57
N VAL A 128 18.35 -16.45 -27.18
CA VAL A 128 17.12 -16.32 -26.40
C VAL A 128 16.13 -15.47 -27.17
N ILE A 129 14.91 -15.99 -27.30
CA ILE A 129 13.77 -15.30 -27.89
C ILE A 129 12.76 -15.03 -26.79
N ILE A 130 12.45 -13.76 -26.54
CA ILE A 130 11.41 -13.32 -25.61
C ILE A 130 10.15 -13.04 -26.42
N ASP A 131 9.20 -13.98 -26.41
CA ASP A 131 7.95 -13.83 -27.14
C ASP A 131 6.87 -13.13 -26.30
N GLU A 132 5.92 -12.48 -26.97
CA GLU A 132 4.76 -11.81 -26.38
C GLU A 132 5.13 -10.74 -25.32
N VAL A 133 6.22 -10.00 -25.53
CA VAL A 133 6.71 -8.92 -24.63
C VAL A 133 5.67 -7.84 -24.33
N HIS A 134 4.65 -7.72 -25.16
CA HIS A 134 3.53 -6.79 -24.97
C HIS A 134 2.59 -7.19 -23.81
N GLU A 135 2.67 -8.41 -23.25
CA GLU A 135 1.93 -8.76 -22.03
C GLU A 135 2.50 -8.03 -20.78
N ARG A 136 3.72 -7.46 -20.85
CA ARG A 136 4.36 -6.67 -19.78
C ARG A 136 4.29 -7.34 -18.40
N ALA A 137 4.51 -8.65 -18.39
CA ALA A 137 4.64 -9.44 -17.18
C ALA A 137 5.95 -9.12 -16.46
N LEU A 138 5.94 -9.13 -15.13
CA LEU A 138 7.09 -8.75 -14.30
C LEU A 138 8.31 -9.61 -14.62
N GLU A 139 8.14 -10.93 -14.70
CA GLU A 139 9.22 -11.85 -15.04
C GLU A 139 9.83 -11.56 -16.42
N THR A 140 9.00 -11.19 -17.40
CA THR A 140 9.46 -10.85 -18.76
C THR A 140 10.27 -9.57 -18.76
N ASP A 141 9.79 -8.52 -18.07
CA ASP A 141 10.49 -7.23 -17.98
C ASP A 141 11.85 -7.37 -17.28
N LEU A 142 11.92 -8.16 -16.19
CA LEU A 142 13.19 -8.47 -15.52
C LEU A 142 14.13 -9.26 -16.44
N LEU A 143 13.60 -10.25 -17.15
CA LEU A 143 14.38 -11.09 -18.05
C LEU A 143 15.01 -10.26 -19.20
N ILE A 144 14.25 -9.30 -19.75
CA ILE A 144 14.76 -8.36 -20.77
C ILE A 144 15.99 -7.60 -20.24
N GLY A 145 15.90 -7.04 -19.03
CA GLY A 145 17.02 -6.30 -18.43
C GLY A 145 18.23 -7.19 -18.16
N LEU A 146 18.02 -8.36 -17.53
CA LEU A 146 19.10 -9.27 -17.15
C LEU A 146 19.82 -9.86 -18.35
N LEU A 147 19.10 -10.21 -19.42
CA LEU A 147 19.72 -10.68 -20.67
C LEU A 147 20.51 -9.57 -21.38
N GLY A 148 20.15 -8.30 -21.16
CA GLY A 148 20.96 -7.16 -21.59
C GLY A 148 22.34 -7.16 -20.94
N GLU A 149 22.43 -7.40 -19.62
CA GLU A 149 23.71 -7.54 -18.92
C GLU A 149 24.49 -8.79 -19.36
N VAL A 150 23.81 -9.93 -19.53
CA VAL A 150 24.48 -11.15 -20.05
C VAL A 150 25.09 -10.91 -21.42
N ARG A 151 24.39 -10.20 -22.32
CA ARG A 151 24.94 -9.85 -23.65
C ARG A 151 26.15 -8.93 -23.61
N ALA A 152 26.32 -8.13 -22.56
CA ALA A 152 27.53 -7.34 -22.38
C ALA A 152 28.77 -8.23 -22.09
N LEU A 153 28.55 -9.46 -21.61
CA LEU A 153 29.59 -10.46 -21.34
C LEU A 153 29.66 -11.59 -22.39
N ARG A 154 28.56 -11.83 -23.12
CA ARG A 154 28.39 -12.82 -24.19
C ARG A 154 27.97 -12.10 -25.47
N ASP A 155 28.92 -11.58 -26.22
CA ASP A 155 28.68 -10.89 -27.49
C ASP A 155 28.12 -11.82 -28.59
N ASP A 156 28.38 -13.12 -28.44
CA ASP A 156 27.87 -14.22 -29.26
C ASP A 156 26.39 -14.57 -29.01
N LEU A 157 25.83 -14.20 -27.87
CA LEU A 157 24.45 -14.56 -27.50
C LEU A 157 23.44 -13.70 -28.29
N VAL A 158 22.62 -14.35 -29.12
CA VAL A 158 21.57 -13.67 -29.88
C VAL A 158 20.32 -13.44 -29.00
N LEU A 159 19.84 -12.20 -28.92
CA LEU A 159 18.63 -11.82 -28.19
C LEU A 159 17.55 -11.27 -29.12
N VAL A 160 16.40 -11.93 -29.18
CA VAL A 160 15.26 -11.46 -29.98
C VAL A 160 14.07 -11.17 -29.08
N ALA A 161 13.49 -9.98 -29.19
CA ALA A 161 12.22 -9.66 -28.54
C ALA A 161 11.10 -9.60 -29.59
N MET A 162 10.01 -10.35 -29.39
CA MET A 162 8.89 -10.40 -30.33
C MET A 162 7.64 -9.75 -29.73
N SER A 163 7.17 -8.67 -30.35
CA SER A 163 5.97 -7.92 -29.97
C SER A 163 4.88 -8.00 -31.03
N ALA A 164 3.63 -7.87 -30.58
CA ALA A 164 2.47 -7.71 -31.45
C ALA A 164 1.93 -6.26 -31.45
N THR A 165 2.59 -5.35 -30.73
CA THR A 165 2.14 -3.98 -30.49
C THR A 165 3.26 -2.96 -30.69
N LEU A 166 2.85 -1.68 -30.79
CA LEU A 166 3.67 -0.48 -31.02
C LEU A 166 4.74 -0.17 -29.95
N ASP A 167 4.90 -0.98 -28.89
CA ASP A 167 5.91 -0.74 -27.84
C ASP A 167 7.31 -1.26 -28.21
N ALA A 168 7.50 -1.68 -29.46
CA ALA A 168 8.75 -2.25 -29.97
C ALA A 168 9.95 -1.31 -29.79
N GLU A 169 9.76 0.00 -29.93
CA GLU A 169 10.82 1.01 -29.78
C GLU A 169 11.36 1.08 -28.35
N ARG A 170 10.48 1.04 -27.34
CA ARG A 170 10.90 1.05 -25.92
C ARG A 170 11.71 -0.20 -25.58
N ILE A 171 11.32 -1.34 -26.14
CA ILE A 171 12.04 -2.61 -25.95
C ILE A 171 13.39 -2.56 -26.67
N ALA A 172 13.42 -2.05 -27.90
CA ALA A 172 14.65 -1.85 -28.66
C ALA A 172 15.65 -0.96 -27.91
N ALA A 173 15.15 0.09 -27.25
CA ALA A 173 15.95 0.96 -26.41
C ALA A 173 16.48 0.29 -25.14
N VAL A 174 15.90 -0.82 -24.68
CA VAL A 174 16.41 -1.57 -23.51
C VAL A 174 17.42 -2.64 -23.92
N ILE A 175 17.12 -3.43 -24.96
CA ILE A 175 18.01 -4.51 -25.42
C ILE A 175 19.13 -4.03 -26.35
N GLY A 176 19.08 -2.78 -26.82
CA GLY A 176 20.15 -2.14 -27.59
C GLY A 176 21.42 -1.88 -26.77
N THR A 177 22.36 -1.14 -27.32
CA THR A 177 23.54 -0.64 -26.60
C THR A 177 23.21 0.68 -25.88
N GLU A 178 24.16 1.25 -25.13
CA GLU A 178 23.97 2.57 -24.51
C GLU A 178 23.81 3.69 -25.56
N THR A 179 24.42 3.51 -26.74
CA THR A 179 24.45 4.52 -27.79
C THR A 179 23.38 4.32 -28.86
N GLU A 180 22.93 3.08 -29.08
CA GLU A 180 22.02 2.75 -30.18
C GLU A 180 20.95 1.73 -29.76
N PRO A 181 19.66 1.94 -30.12
CA PRO A 181 18.62 0.94 -29.92
C PRO A 181 18.84 -0.29 -30.81
N ALA A 182 18.33 -1.45 -30.41
CA ALA A 182 18.35 -2.62 -31.29
C ALA A 182 17.51 -2.39 -32.56
N PRO A 183 17.92 -2.94 -33.71
CA PRO A 183 17.15 -2.83 -34.95
C PRO A 183 15.75 -3.42 -34.81
N LEU A 184 14.79 -2.78 -35.49
CA LEU A 184 13.38 -3.20 -35.55
C LEU A 184 13.09 -3.81 -36.92
N VAL A 185 12.61 -5.04 -36.94
CA VAL A 185 12.02 -5.69 -38.12
C VAL A 185 10.49 -5.64 -37.95
N ASP A 186 9.83 -4.81 -38.74
CA ASP A 186 8.37 -4.65 -38.70
C ASP A 186 7.70 -5.40 -39.86
N HIS A 187 6.86 -6.37 -39.52
CA HIS A 187 6.09 -7.16 -40.48
C HIS A 187 4.61 -6.93 -40.27
N GLN A 188 4.01 -6.11 -41.14
CA GLN A 188 2.59 -5.82 -41.10
C GLN A 188 1.82 -6.61 -42.15
N ILE A 189 0.59 -6.98 -41.79
CA ILE A 189 -0.36 -7.61 -42.70
C ILE A 189 -1.68 -6.87 -42.54
N PRO A 190 -2.34 -6.49 -43.64
CA PRO A 190 -3.70 -5.97 -43.57
C PRO A 190 -4.60 -6.97 -42.82
N ALA A 191 -5.19 -6.52 -41.70
CA ALA A 191 -6.23 -7.30 -41.03
C ALA A 191 -7.45 -7.43 -41.95
N PHE A 192 -8.15 -8.56 -41.89
CA PHE A 192 -9.45 -8.65 -42.54
C PHE A 192 -10.42 -7.62 -41.95
N PRO A 193 -11.43 -7.16 -42.72
CA PRO A 193 -12.40 -6.17 -42.23
C PRO A 193 -13.07 -6.60 -40.92
N LEU A 194 -13.14 -5.67 -39.96
CA LEU A 194 -13.82 -5.84 -38.68
C LEU A 194 -15.09 -4.97 -38.66
N THR A 195 -16.23 -5.59 -38.40
CA THR A 195 -17.47 -4.85 -38.09
C THR A 195 -17.60 -4.72 -36.57
N GLU A 196 -17.73 -3.49 -36.07
CA GLU A 196 -17.98 -3.22 -34.65
C GLU A 196 -19.48 -3.01 -34.37
N ARG A 197 -19.98 -3.60 -33.28
CA ARG A 197 -21.34 -3.40 -32.77
C ARG A 197 -21.31 -3.17 -31.27
N TRP A 198 -22.21 -2.31 -30.79
CA TRP A 198 -22.37 -2.00 -29.38
C TRP A 198 -23.66 -2.62 -28.83
N ALA A 199 -23.56 -3.28 -27.69
CA ALA A 199 -24.67 -3.90 -26.99
C ALA A 199 -24.63 -3.48 -25.51
N PRO A 200 -24.93 -2.20 -25.19
CA PRO A 200 -24.88 -1.73 -23.82
C PRO A 200 -25.89 -2.49 -22.94
N PRO A 201 -25.51 -2.88 -21.71
CA PRO A 201 -26.42 -3.60 -20.83
C PRO A 201 -27.50 -2.68 -20.27
N PRO A 202 -28.69 -3.22 -19.93
CA PRO A 202 -29.79 -2.45 -19.35
C PRO A 202 -29.57 -2.07 -17.87
N SER A 203 -28.51 -2.57 -17.25
CA SER A 203 -28.19 -2.37 -15.83
C SER A 203 -26.68 -2.20 -15.62
N ASN A 204 -26.30 -1.77 -14.42
CA ASN A 204 -24.90 -1.57 -14.06
C ASN A 204 -24.09 -2.86 -14.20
N ARG A 205 -22.93 -2.76 -14.85
CA ARG A 205 -21.98 -3.86 -15.07
C ARG A 205 -21.34 -4.36 -13.78
N LEU A 206 -21.13 -3.46 -12.82
CA LEU A 206 -20.46 -3.70 -11.55
C LEU A 206 -21.28 -3.15 -10.38
N ASP A 207 -21.28 -3.87 -9.26
CA ASP A 207 -21.74 -3.42 -7.95
C ASP A 207 -20.66 -3.66 -6.88
N ALA A 208 -20.97 -3.42 -5.60
CA ALA A 208 -20.04 -3.65 -4.49
C ALA A 208 -19.60 -5.12 -4.34
N ARG A 209 -20.30 -6.08 -4.95
CA ARG A 209 -19.99 -7.53 -4.94
C ARG A 209 -19.25 -7.97 -6.20
N GLY A 210 -19.03 -7.08 -7.17
CA GLY A 210 -18.32 -7.34 -8.41
C GLY A 210 -19.24 -7.34 -9.62
N VAL A 211 -19.07 -8.31 -10.52
CA VAL A 211 -19.86 -8.39 -11.76
C VAL A 211 -21.29 -8.82 -11.46
N THR A 212 -22.26 -8.01 -11.88
CA THR A 212 -23.69 -8.25 -11.59
C THR A 212 -24.22 -9.44 -12.40
N GLY A 213 -25.15 -10.20 -11.82
CA GLY A 213 -25.80 -11.33 -12.51
C GLY A 213 -26.52 -10.89 -13.79
N ALA A 214 -27.27 -9.78 -13.71
CA ALA A 214 -27.96 -9.20 -14.87
C ALA A 214 -27.01 -8.84 -16.04
N PHE A 215 -25.78 -8.41 -15.74
CA PHE A 215 -24.79 -8.18 -16.79
C PHE A 215 -24.28 -9.48 -17.41
N LEU A 216 -24.05 -10.53 -16.61
CA LEU A 216 -23.64 -11.83 -17.12
C LEU A 216 -24.72 -12.47 -18.00
N ASP A 217 -25.98 -12.36 -17.59
CA ASP A 217 -27.12 -12.79 -18.40
C ASP A 217 -27.13 -12.03 -19.74
N HIS A 218 -26.95 -10.69 -19.72
CA HIS A 218 -26.87 -9.87 -20.94
C HIS A 218 -25.75 -10.33 -21.89
N VAL A 219 -24.55 -10.59 -21.37
CA VAL A 219 -23.43 -11.11 -22.18
C VAL A 219 -23.78 -12.47 -22.79
N ALA A 220 -24.38 -13.36 -22.02
CA ALA A 220 -24.75 -14.71 -22.47
C ALA A 220 -25.85 -14.67 -23.54
N HIS A 221 -26.90 -13.85 -23.35
CA HIS A 221 -27.94 -13.62 -24.37
C HIS A 221 -27.35 -13.04 -25.66
N THR A 222 -26.44 -12.06 -25.54
CA THR A 222 -25.76 -11.46 -26.68
C THR A 222 -24.95 -12.50 -27.45
N ALA A 223 -24.22 -13.37 -26.74
CA ALA A 223 -23.46 -14.46 -27.35
C ALA A 223 -24.34 -15.49 -28.07
N ALA A 224 -25.45 -15.92 -27.47
CA ALA A 224 -26.38 -16.85 -28.10
C ALA A 224 -27.04 -16.25 -29.36
N SER A 225 -27.48 -14.99 -29.28
CA SER A 225 -28.05 -14.28 -30.44
C SER A 225 -27.02 -14.15 -31.56
N ALA A 226 -25.80 -13.77 -31.24
CA ALA A 226 -24.72 -13.62 -32.22
C ALA A 226 -24.33 -14.97 -32.86
N ALA A 227 -24.33 -16.05 -32.09
CA ALA A 227 -24.05 -17.40 -32.58
C ALA A 227 -25.13 -17.90 -33.54
N ARG A 228 -26.41 -17.67 -33.24
CA ARG A 228 -27.54 -17.99 -34.13
C ARG A 228 -27.47 -17.20 -35.43
N ASP A 229 -27.17 -15.90 -35.34
CA ASP A 229 -26.97 -15.03 -36.51
C ASP A 229 -25.77 -15.43 -37.37
N LEU A 230 -24.68 -15.88 -36.74
CA LEU A 230 -23.52 -16.40 -37.43
C LEU A 230 -23.86 -17.71 -38.15
N THR A 231 -24.48 -18.66 -37.44
CA THR A 231 -24.80 -20.00 -37.99
C THR A 231 -25.73 -19.93 -39.21
N ARG A 232 -26.67 -18.97 -39.24
CA ARG A 232 -27.53 -18.72 -40.41
C ARG A 232 -26.74 -18.28 -41.66
N ARG A 233 -25.57 -17.68 -41.49
CA ARG A 233 -24.73 -17.15 -42.58
C ARG A 233 -23.54 -18.05 -42.90
N ASP A 234 -22.94 -18.63 -41.87
CA ASP A 234 -21.73 -19.45 -41.91
C ASP A 234 -21.71 -20.40 -40.69
N GLY A 235 -22.21 -21.62 -40.90
CA GLY A 235 -22.21 -22.68 -39.87
C GLY A 235 -20.84 -23.31 -39.59
N ALA A 236 -19.79 -22.91 -40.32
CA ALA A 236 -18.42 -23.40 -40.11
C ALA A 236 -17.63 -22.57 -39.07
N SER A 237 -18.22 -21.47 -38.58
CA SER A 237 -17.55 -20.52 -37.70
C SER A 237 -18.02 -20.59 -36.25
N ASP A 238 -17.15 -20.14 -35.35
CA ASP A 238 -17.32 -20.19 -33.90
C ASP A 238 -17.40 -18.77 -33.29
N VAL A 239 -17.95 -18.69 -32.09
CA VAL A 239 -18.05 -17.47 -31.28
C VAL A 239 -17.09 -17.53 -30.10
N LEU A 240 -16.38 -16.43 -29.84
CA LEU A 240 -15.50 -16.27 -28.67
C LEU A 240 -16.05 -15.19 -27.73
N VAL A 241 -16.23 -15.52 -26.46
CA VAL A 241 -16.84 -14.64 -25.45
C VAL A 241 -15.80 -14.32 -24.37
N PHE A 242 -15.47 -13.04 -24.17
CA PHE A 242 -14.53 -12.61 -23.13
C PHE A 242 -15.24 -12.19 -21.84
N ALA A 243 -14.86 -12.82 -20.73
CA ALA A 243 -15.33 -12.51 -19.38
C ALA A 243 -14.14 -12.25 -18.43
N PRO A 244 -14.32 -11.47 -17.34
CA PRO A 244 -13.18 -11.05 -16.51
C PRO A 244 -12.58 -12.18 -15.65
N GLY A 245 -13.30 -13.29 -15.41
CA GLY A 245 -12.74 -14.39 -14.61
C GLY A 245 -13.52 -15.70 -14.69
N ALA A 246 -12.97 -16.75 -14.07
CA ALA A 246 -13.46 -18.12 -14.18
C ALA A 246 -14.91 -18.31 -13.67
N ARG A 247 -15.31 -17.59 -12.60
CA ARG A 247 -16.69 -17.63 -12.09
C ARG A 247 -17.67 -17.12 -13.15
N GLU A 248 -17.35 -15.96 -13.73
CA GLU A 248 -18.15 -15.33 -14.78
C GLU A 248 -18.19 -16.21 -16.04
N VAL A 249 -17.07 -16.83 -16.41
CA VAL A 249 -17.00 -17.82 -17.50
C VAL A 249 -17.96 -18.98 -17.25
N ALA A 250 -17.93 -19.59 -16.06
CA ALA A 250 -18.79 -20.72 -15.71
C ALA A 250 -20.27 -20.32 -15.65
N GLU A 251 -20.58 -19.13 -15.16
CA GLU A 251 -21.95 -18.58 -15.12
C GLU A 251 -22.53 -18.36 -16.53
N ILE A 252 -21.78 -17.70 -17.41
CA ILE A 252 -22.18 -17.51 -18.82
C ILE A 252 -22.29 -18.86 -19.54
N ALA A 253 -21.33 -19.76 -19.35
CA ALA A 253 -21.33 -21.07 -19.99
C ALA A 253 -22.52 -21.94 -19.55
N ARG A 254 -22.85 -21.94 -18.25
CA ARG A 254 -24.05 -22.63 -17.74
C ARG A 254 -25.31 -22.06 -18.38
N TRP A 255 -25.48 -20.74 -18.38
CA TRP A 255 -26.63 -20.10 -19.01
C TRP A 255 -26.77 -20.50 -20.49
N LEU A 256 -25.66 -20.50 -21.23
CA LEU A 256 -25.63 -20.88 -22.65
C LEU A 256 -26.00 -22.35 -22.88
N ARG A 257 -25.54 -23.27 -22.02
CA ARG A 257 -25.92 -24.69 -22.12
C ARG A 257 -27.42 -24.90 -21.92
N ASP A 258 -28.02 -24.12 -21.01
CA ASP A 258 -29.45 -24.23 -20.69
C ASP A 258 -30.34 -23.61 -21.79
N HIS A 259 -29.90 -22.53 -22.45
CA HIS A 259 -30.73 -21.72 -23.36
C HIS A 259 -30.32 -21.77 -24.83
N ALA A 260 -29.18 -22.39 -25.14
CA ALA A 260 -28.66 -22.55 -26.50
C ALA A 260 -28.02 -23.95 -26.69
N PRO A 261 -28.77 -25.05 -26.43
CA PRO A 261 -28.28 -26.42 -26.49
C PRO A 261 -27.83 -26.87 -27.89
N GLU A 262 -28.15 -26.10 -28.93
CA GLU A 262 -27.70 -26.33 -30.31
C GLU A 262 -26.20 -26.06 -30.52
N PHE A 263 -25.52 -25.39 -29.57
CA PHE A 263 -24.10 -25.06 -29.65
C PHE A 263 -23.24 -25.91 -28.71
N ASP A 264 -22.00 -26.20 -29.12
CA ASP A 264 -21.00 -26.78 -28.23
C ASP A 264 -20.34 -25.71 -27.37
N VAL A 265 -20.80 -25.57 -26.12
CA VAL A 265 -20.35 -24.54 -25.19
C VAL A 265 -19.09 -25.01 -24.44
N ARG A 266 -17.97 -24.33 -24.68
CA ARG A 266 -16.67 -24.62 -24.08
C ARG A 266 -16.19 -23.50 -23.17
N GLU A 267 -15.63 -23.87 -22.04
CA GLU A 267 -14.95 -22.94 -21.13
C GLU A 267 -13.45 -22.93 -21.47
N LEU A 268 -12.79 -21.77 -21.32
CA LEU A 268 -11.36 -21.61 -21.53
C LEU A 268 -10.76 -20.61 -20.54
N HIS A 269 -10.26 -21.11 -19.41
CA HIS A 269 -9.56 -20.32 -18.39
C HIS A 269 -8.44 -21.13 -17.73
N GLY A 270 -7.53 -20.44 -17.02
CA GLY A 270 -6.29 -21.03 -16.50
C GLY A 270 -6.46 -22.16 -15.47
N GLN A 271 -7.62 -22.25 -14.81
CA GLN A 271 -7.93 -23.29 -13.82
C GLN A 271 -8.43 -24.61 -14.45
N LEU A 272 -8.67 -24.66 -15.76
CA LEU A 272 -9.11 -25.89 -16.42
C LEU A 272 -7.96 -26.89 -16.54
N PRO A 273 -8.25 -28.21 -16.51
CA PRO A 273 -7.25 -29.23 -16.82
C PRO A 273 -6.59 -28.99 -18.18
N ALA A 274 -5.28 -29.27 -18.28
CA ALA A 274 -4.49 -29.03 -19.48
C ALA A 274 -5.09 -29.71 -20.73
N ALA A 275 -5.56 -30.95 -20.59
CA ALA A 275 -6.19 -31.69 -21.68
C ALA A 275 -7.46 -31.01 -22.22
N THR A 276 -8.24 -30.36 -21.35
CA THR A 276 -9.45 -29.60 -21.72
C THR A 276 -9.08 -28.33 -22.47
N GLN A 277 -8.09 -27.58 -21.99
CA GLN A 277 -7.57 -26.40 -22.71
C GLN A 277 -7.07 -26.79 -24.10
N ASP A 278 -6.25 -27.85 -24.17
CA ASP A 278 -5.70 -28.39 -25.42
C ASP A 278 -6.79 -28.83 -26.40
N ALA A 279 -7.93 -29.34 -25.91
CA ALA A 279 -9.05 -29.74 -26.75
C ALA A 279 -9.78 -28.54 -27.38
N VAL A 280 -9.90 -27.41 -26.68
CA VAL A 280 -10.47 -26.18 -27.24
C VAL A 280 -9.57 -25.63 -28.36
N ILE A 281 -8.26 -25.64 -28.11
CA ILE A 281 -7.23 -25.12 -29.03
C ILE A 281 -7.12 -25.96 -30.31
N ARG A 282 -7.28 -27.28 -30.21
CA ARG A 282 -7.26 -28.20 -31.35
C ARG A 282 -8.35 -27.91 -32.40
N GLY A 283 -9.40 -27.18 -32.04
CA GLY A 283 -10.50 -26.87 -32.94
C GLY A 283 -11.57 -27.96 -32.98
N ARG A 284 -12.44 -27.86 -33.99
CA ARG A 284 -13.50 -28.85 -34.27
C ARG A 284 -13.39 -29.37 -35.71
N THR A 285 -13.96 -30.53 -35.97
CA THR A 285 -14.18 -31.01 -37.34
C THR A 285 -15.46 -30.42 -37.93
N SER A 286 -15.60 -30.45 -39.25
CA SER A 286 -16.80 -29.95 -39.95
C SER A 286 -18.09 -30.69 -39.57
N ALA A 287 -17.98 -31.93 -39.07
CA ALA A 287 -19.11 -32.75 -38.61
C ALA A 287 -19.59 -32.38 -37.19
N GLN A 288 -18.85 -31.56 -36.44
CA GLN A 288 -19.20 -31.14 -35.08
C GLN A 288 -19.97 -29.82 -35.08
N PRO A 289 -20.89 -29.60 -34.13
CA PRO A 289 -21.67 -28.36 -34.03
C PRO A 289 -20.76 -27.13 -33.82
N PRO A 290 -21.22 -25.93 -34.24
CA PRO A 290 -20.52 -24.68 -33.97
C PRO A 290 -20.34 -24.44 -32.47
N ARG A 291 -19.21 -23.81 -32.11
CA ARG A 291 -18.83 -23.63 -30.71
C ARG A 291 -19.10 -22.21 -30.22
N ILE A 292 -19.49 -22.12 -28.95
CA ILE A 292 -19.41 -20.86 -28.19
C ILE A 292 -18.37 -21.07 -27.10
N ILE A 293 -17.27 -20.33 -27.19
CA ILE A 293 -16.10 -20.50 -26.34
C ILE A 293 -16.07 -19.32 -25.38
N VAL A 294 -16.29 -19.56 -24.09
CA VAL A 294 -16.29 -18.54 -23.05
C VAL A 294 -14.94 -18.55 -22.35
N THR A 295 -14.24 -17.42 -22.37
CA THR A 295 -12.83 -17.33 -21.98
C THR A 295 -12.52 -16.10 -21.14
N THR A 296 -11.42 -16.16 -20.38
CA THR A 296 -10.79 -14.98 -19.76
C THR A 296 -9.83 -14.30 -20.75
N SER A 297 -8.88 -13.50 -20.27
CA SER A 297 -7.77 -12.98 -21.09
C SER A 297 -6.86 -14.08 -21.69
N LEU A 298 -7.12 -15.37 -21.42
CA LEU A 298 -6.29 -16.47 -21.93
C LEU A 298 -6.22 -16.53 -23.46
N ALA A 299 -7.31 -16.15 -24.15
CA ALA A 299 -7.35 -16.09 -25.61
C ALA A 299 -7.01 -14.69 -26.19
N GLU A 300 -6.63 -13.72 -25.35
CA GLU A 300 -6.43 -12.32 -25.76
C GLU A 300 -5.20 -12.12 -26.64
N SER A 301 -4.08 -12.80 -26.32
CA SER A 301 -2.76 -12.60 -26.94
C SER A 301 -2.14 -13.91 -27.41
N SER A 302 -1.81 -14.79 -26.46
CA SER A 302 -0.88 -15.90 -26.62
C SER A 302 -1.48 -17.21 -27.14
N LEU A 303 -2.80 -17.26 -27.39
CA LEU A 303 -3.50 -18.45 -27.85
C LEU A 303 -4.40 -18.19 -29.05
N THR A 304 -4.23 -18.98 -30.13
CA THR A 304 -5.12 -18.94 -31.29
C THR A 304 -6.20 -20.00 -31.14
N VAL A 305 -7.46 -19.56 -31.10
CA VAL A 305 -8.63 -20.45 -31.17
C VAL A 305 -9.09 -20.48 -32.62
N PRO A 306 -8.98 -21.62 -33.34
CA PRO A 306 -9.34 -21.69 -34.75
C PRO A 306 -10.86 -21.59 -34.93
N GLY A 307 -11.30 -21.04 -36.07
CA GLY A 307 -12.70 -20.99 -36.47
C GLY A 307 -13.48 -19.75 -35.99
N VAL A 308 -12.88 -18.88 -35.18
CA VAL A 308 -13.59 -17.70 -34.65
C VAL A 308 -13.87 -16.66 -35.74
N ARG A 309 -15.13 -16.19 -35.84
CA ARG A 309 -15.53 -15.04 -36.67
C ARG A 309 -16.31 -13.97 -35.92
N VAL A 310 -16.81 -14.30 -34.73
CA VAL A 310 -17.52 -13.35 -33.88
C VAL A 310 -16.90 -13.34 -32.50
N VAL A 311 -16.62 -12.14 -31.99
CA VAL A 311 -16.17 -11.91 -30.61
C VAL A 311 -17.26 -11.16 -29.86
N VAL A 312 -17.64 -11.65 -28.68
CA VAL A 312 -18.49 -10.92 -27.72
C VAL A 312 -17.62 -10.54 -26.53
N ASP A 313 -17.40 -9.24 -26.34
CA ASP A 313 -16.47 -8.74 -25.31
C ASP A 313 -17.23 -8.06 -24.18
N SER A 314 -17.13 -8.62 -22.97
CA SER A 314 -17.64 -7.96 -21.76
C SER A 314 -16.97 -6.61 -21.49
N CYS A 315 -15.82 -6.32 -22.11
CA CYS A 315 -15.00 -5.12 -21.90
C CYS A 315 -14.59 -4.93 -20.42
N LEU A 316 -14.56 -6.02 -19.66
CA LEU A 316 -14.04 -6.07 -18.29
C LEU A 316 -12.74 -6.88 -18.26
N ALA A 317 -11.90 -6.57 -17.29
CA ALA A 317 -10.70 -7.33 -16.96
C ALA A 317 -10.60 -7.51 -15.44
N ARG A 318 -10.01 -8.61 -15.01
CA ARG A 318 -9.64 -8.84 -13.62
C ARG A 318 -8.14 -8.70 -13.50
N VAL A 319 -7.69 -7.67 -12.78
CA VAL A 319 -6.28 -7.30 -12.66
C VAL A 319 -5.83 -7.39 -11.20
N PRO A 320 -4.57 -7.79 -10.93
CA PRO A 320 -3.97 -7.65 -9.62
C PRO A 320 -3.90 -6.17 -9.22
N GLN A 321 -4.26 -5.88 -7.97
CA GLN A 321 -4.12 -4.57 -7.36
C GLN A 321 -3.59 -4.72 -5.94
N ARG A 322 -2.52 -4.00 -5.63
CA ARG A 322 -1.93 -3.93 -4.29
C ARG A 322 -2.58 -2.82 -3.48
N ASP A 323 -2.89 -3.13 -2.23
CA ASP A 323 -3.25 -2.19 -1.17
C ASP A 323 -2.03 -2.07 -0.25
N ALA A 324 -1.20 -1.06 -0.50
CA ALA A 324 0.06 -0.85 0.23
C ALA A 324 -0.17 -0.65 1.73
N GLY A 325 -1.23 0.09 2.10
CA GLY A 325 -1.56 0.37 3.50
C GLY A 325 -1.96 -0.86 4.31
N ARG A 326 -2.43 -1.92 3.66
CA ARG A 326 -2.82 -3.19 4.31
C ARG A 326 -1.85 -4.34 4.02
N GLY A 327 -0.82 -4.14 3.19
CA GLY A 327 0.10 -5.19 2.77
C GLY A 327 -0.58 -6.34 2.02
N MET A 328 -1.68 -6.04 1.31
CA MET A 328 -2.54 -7.04 0.67
C MET A 328 -2.49 -6.88 -0.85
N THR A 329 -2.50 -8.00 -1.57
CA THR A 329 -2.71 -8.03 -3.02
C THR A 329 -4.05 -8.69 -3.29
N GLY A 330 -4.92 -8.03 -4.05
CA GLY A 330 -6.24 -8.53 -4.41
C GLY A 330 -6.47 -8.48 -5.91
N LEU A 331 -7.46 -9.22 -6.38
CA LEU A 331 -7.94 -9.11 -7.76
C LEU A 331 -9.11 -8.13 -7.79
N VAL A 332 -9.01 -7.09 -8.62
CA VAL A 332 -10.09 -6.12 -8.83
C VAL A 332 -10.61 -6.27 -10.26
N THR A 333 -11.93 -6.22 -10.41
CA THR A 333 -12.56 -6.21 -11.73
C THR A 333 -12.80 -4.76 -12.14
N SER A 334 -12.21 -4.34 -13.26
CA SER A 334 -12.32 -3.00 -13.82
C SER A 334 -12.65 -3.04 -15.31
N ALA A 335 -12.84 -1.87 -15.93
CA ALA A 335 -12.85 -1.78 -17.38
C ALA A 335 -11.54 -2.34 -17.96
N ALA A 336 -11.65 -3.16 -19.01
CA ALA A 336 -10.49 -3.59 -19.79
C ALA A 336 -9.92 -2.39 -20.55
N SER A 337 -8.60 -2.38 -20.77
CA SER A 337 -7.96 -1.33 -21.56
C SER A 337 -8.47 -1.34 -23.01
N ARG A 338 -8.45 -0.18 -23.68
CA ARG A 338 -8.83 -0.08 -25.09
C ARG A 338 -7.94 -0.95 -25.96
N SER A 339 -6.62 -1.00 -25.71
CA SER A 339 -5.70 -1.88 -26.45
C SER A 339 -6.03 -3.36 -26.28
N SER A 340 -6.38 -3.81 -25.07
CA SER A 340 -6.84 -5.18 -24.82
C SER A 340 -8.11 -5.50 -25.61
N CYS A 341 -9.10 -4.60 -25.57
CA CYS A 341 -10.35 -4.75 -26.31
C CYS A 341 -10.16 -4.77 -27.84
N VAL A 342 -9.13 -4.10 -28.36
CA VAL A 342 -8.73 -4.17 -29.78
C VAL A 342 -8.10 -5.53 -30.09
N GLN A 343 -7.22 -6.04 -29.23
CA GLN A 343 -6.62 -7.38 -29.39
C GLN A 343 -7.67 -8.49 -29.34
N ARG A 344 -8.64 -8.39 -28.43
CA ARG A 344 -9.81 -9.28 -28.34
C ARG A 344 -10.63 -9.25 -29.63
N ALA A 345 -10.95 -8.05 -30.13
CA ALA A 345 -11.68 -7.89 -31.39
C ALA A 345 -10.92 -8.50 -32.59
N GLY A 346 -9.60 -8.33 -32.64
CA GLY A 346 -8.73 -8.92 -33.66
C GLY A 346 -8.74 -10.45 -33.69
N ARG A 347 -9.29 -11.14 -32.68
CA ARG A 347 -9.51 -12.60 -32.74
C ARG A 347 -10.58 -12.98 -33.76
N ALA A 348 -11.51 -12.08 -34.10
CA ALA A 348 -12.52 -12.30 -35.11
C ALA A 348 -11.99 -12.18 -36.55
N THR A 349 -10.86 -11.49 -36.76
CA THR A 349 -10.36 -11.12 -38.10
C THR A 349 -9.11 -11.88 -38.54
N ARG A 350 -8.76 -12.99 -37.87
CA ARG A 350 -7.52 -13.73 -38.18
C ARG A 350 -7.58 -14.55 -39.46
N GLN A 351 -8.73 -15.15 -39.72
CA GLN A 351 -8.89 -16.14 -40.80
C GLN A 351 -9.94 -15.68 -41.83
N GLY A 352 -10.42 -14.45 -41.73
CA GLY A 352 -11.45 -13.87 -42.60
C GLY A 352 -12.13 -12.66 -41.95
N PRO A 353 -13.07 -12.00 -42.66
CA PRO A 353 -13.86 -10.89 -42.12
C PRO A 353 -14.61 -11.29 -40.85
N GLY A 354 -14.66 -10.40 -39.87
CA GLY A 354 -15.17 -10.73 -38.53
C GLY A 354 -16.06 -9.65 -37.94
N THR A 355 -16.72 -9.96 -36.82
CA THR A 355 -17.53 -9.01 -36.06
C THR A 355 -17.13 -9.02 -34.58
N VAL A 356 -17.04 -7.84 -33.97
CA VAL A 356 -16.97 -7.70 -32.51
C VAL A 356 -18.25 -7.06 -31.99
N ILE A 357 -18.79 -7.61 -30.90
CA ILE A 357 -19.93 -7.06 -30.17
C ILE A 357 -19.44 -6.70 -28.77
N ARG A 358 -19.46 -5.42 -28.44
CA ARG A 358 -18.96 -4.89 -27.17
C ARG A 358 -20.13 -4.68 -26.20
N CYS A 359 -20.11 -5.36 -25.06
CA CYS A 359 -21.16 -5.27 -24.04
C CYS A 359 -20.98 -4.04 -23.12
N VAL A 360 -20.82 -2.86 -23.73
CA VAL A 360 -20.66 -1.55 -23.11
C VAL A 360 -21.15 -0.49 -24.10
N ASP A 361 -21.45 0.72 -23.63
CA ASP A 361 -21.67 1.87 -24.51
C ASP A 361 -20.35 2.51 -24.99
N GLU A 362 -20.42 3.33 -26.03
CA GLU A 362 -19.26 4.01 -26.59
C GLU A 362 -18.57 4.94 -25.58
N ARG A 363 -19.36 5.61 -24.72
CA ARG A 363 -18.82 6.50 -23.67
C ARG A 363 -18.02 5.73 -22.63
N GLY A 364 -18.56 4.61 -22.13
CA GLY A 364 -17.87 3.74 -21.19
C GLY A 364 -16.61 3.12 -21.79
N TYR A 365 -16.61 2.81 -23.08
CA TYR A 365 -15.40 2.35 -23.78
C TYR A 365 -14.36 3.46 -23.96
N ALA A 366 -14.77 4.67 -24.34
CA ALA A 366 -13.88 5.82 -24.52
C ALA A 366 -13.20 6.25 -23.21
N ALA A 367 -13.89 6.12 -22.07
CA ALA A 367 -13.35 6.39 -20.75
C ALA A 367 -12.40 5.31 -20.22
N ALA A 368 -12.30 4.15 -20.89
CA ALA A 368 -11.41 3.08 -20.45
C ALA A 368 -9.93 3.44 -20.65
N PRO A 369 -9.02 2.92 -19.80
CA PRO A 369 -7.59 3.16 -19.93
C PRO A 369 -7.10 2.82 -21.34
N ALA A 370 -6.19 3.62 -21.89
CA ALA A 370 -5.67 3.37 -23.23
C ALA A 370 -4.90 2.02 -23.31
N ARG A 371 -4.14 1.71 -22.25
CA ARG A 371 -3.24 0.55 -22.15
C ARG A 371 -3.36 -0.09 -20.76
N PRO A 372 -3.08 -1.40 -20.61
CA PRO A 372 -2.99 -2.00 -19.29
C PRO A 372 -1.77 -1.46 -18.53
N ALA A 373 -1.86 -1.37 -17.21
CA ALA A 373 -0.69 -1.10 -16.37
C ALA A 373 0.26 -2.31 -16.42
N PRO A 374 1.58 -2.10 -16.53
CA PRO A 374 2.54 -3.20 -16.50
C PRO A 374 2.56 -3.84 -15.10
N GLU A 375 2.83 -5.15 -15.03
CA GLU A 375 2.76 -5.88 -13.77
C GLU A 375 3.79 -5.38 -12.73
N ILE A 376 4.95 -4.88 -13.19
CA ILE A 376 5.97 -4.24 -12.35
C ILE A 376 5.42 -3.06 -11.52
N ALA A 377 4.37 -2.39 -12.00
CA ALA A 377 3.77 -1.25 -11.31
C ALA A 377 2.83 -1.65 -10.16
N THR A 378 2.28 -2.85 -10.19
CA THR A 378 1.19 -3.26 -9.27
C THR A 378 1.48 -4.52 -8.47
N ALA A 379 2.48 -5.31 -8.84
CA ALA A 379 2.81 -6.58 -8.20
C ALA A 379 3.52 -6.44 -6.85
N ASP A 380 3.54 -7.53 -6.09
CA ASP A 380 4.51 -7.69 -5.00
C ASP A 380 5.90 -7.97 -5.56
N LEU A 381 6.86 -7.14 -5.17
CA LEU A 381 8.22 -7.17 -5.70
C LEU A 381 9.18 -8.02 -4.85
N ALA A 382 8.69 -8.72 -3.81
CA ALA A 382 9.54 -9.52 -2.93
C ALA A 382 10.37 -10.58 -3.69
N ASP A 383 9.75 -11.38 -4.57
CA ASP A 383 10.46 -12.38 -5.37
C ASP A 383 11.44 -11.72 -6.35
N ALA A 384 10.98 -10.70 -7.08
CA ALA A 384 11.79 -9.92 -8.02
C ALA A 384 13.04 -9.30 -7.35
N ALA A 385 12.85 -8.66 -6.19
CA ALA A 385 13.93 -8.04 -5.44
C ALA A 385 14.94 -9.08 -4.93
N LEU A 386 14.49 -10.27 -4.53
CA LEU A 386 15.38 -11.36 -4.13
C LEU A 386 16.17 -11.90 -5.33
N LEU A 387 15.52 -12.09 -6.48
CA LEU A 387 16.18 -12.51 -7.71
C LEU A 387 17.28 -11.51 -8.10
N LEU A 388 16.97 -10.21 -8.09
CA LEU A 388 17.92 -9.13 -8.37
C LEU A 388 19.08 -9.08 -7.37
N ALA A 389 18.79 -9.26 -6.08
CA ALA A 389 19.83 -9.33 -5.05
C ALA A 389 20.73 -10.56 -5.20
N CYS A 390 20.20 -11.71 -5.65
CA CYS A 390 20.97 -12.92 -5.94
C CYS A 390 21.78 -12.80 -7.22
N TRP A 391 21.29 -12.04 -8.21
CA TRP A 391 21.99 -11.74 -9.45
C TRP A 391 23.23 -10.85 -9.21
N GLY A 392 23.17 -9.97 -8.22
CA GLY A 392 24.25 -9.03 -7.91
C GLY A 392 23.88 -7.56 -8.14
N THR A 393 22.62 -7.28 -8.48
CA THR A 393 22.10 -5.94 -8.76
C THR A 393 20.96 -5.58 -7.78
N PRO A 394 21.26 -5.38 -6.47
CA PRO A 394 20.24 -5.06 -5.47
C PRO A 394 19.33 -3.91 -5.89
N GLY A 395 18.02 -4.14 -5.80
CA GLY A 395 16.99 -3.16 -6.17
C GLY A 395 16.93 -2.82 -7.66
N GLY A 396 17.65 -3.53 -8.54
CA GLY A 396 17.70 -3.22 -9.97
C GLY A 396 18.60 -2.02 -10.30
N THR A 397 19.47 -1.61 -9.39
CA THR A 397 20.35 -0.44 -9.58
C THR A 397 21.28 -0.62 -10.76
N GLY A 398 21.19 0.24 -11.78
CA GLY A 398 21.99 0.14 -13.00
C GLY A 398 21.44 -0.79 -14.08
N LEU A 399 20.38 -1.55 -13.77
CA LEU A 399 19.73 -2.42 -14.74
C LEU A 399 18.83 -1.60 -15.68
N ARG A 400 18.99 -1.80 -16.99
CA ARG A 400 18.11 -1.20 -18.00
C ARG A 400 16.78 -1.94 -18.01
N LEU A 401 15.72 -1.29 -17.54
CA LEU A 401 14.36 -1.80 -17.53
C LEU A 401 13.45 -0.91 -18.37
N ILE A 402 12.37 -1.50 -18.90
CA ILE A 402 11.37 -0.75 -19.70
C ILE A 402 10.68 0.31 -18.82
N ASP A 403 10.32 -0.07 -17.61
CA ASP A 403 9.82 0.80 -16.54
C ASP A 403 10.62 0.48 -15.27
N PRO A 404 11.00 1.48 -14.45
CA PRO A 404 11.71 1.23 -13.19
C PRO A 404 10.81 0.53 -12.16
N LEU A 405 11.42 -0.16 -11.19
CA LEU A 405 10.68 -0.70 -10.04
C LEU A 405 10.11 0.48 -9.20
N PRO A 406 8.80 0.50 -8.89
CA PRO A 406 8.22 1.55 -8.05
C PRO A 406 8.88 1.61 -6.67
N ALA A 407 9.33 2.80 -6.25
CA ALA A 407 10.12 2.98 -5.02
C ALA A 407 9.40 2.52 -3.75
N GLU A 408 8.10 2.80 -3.63
CA GLU A 408 7.28 2.37 -2.48
C GLU A 408 7.18 0.84 -2.41
N ASN A 409 6.76 0.20 -3.52
CA ASN A 409 6.64 -1.26 -3.59
C ASN A 409 8.00 -1.95 -3.35
N LEU A 410 9.10 -1.37 -3.84
CA LEU A 410 10.45 -1.89 -3.64
C LEU A 410 10.86 -1.77 -2.17
N THR A 411 10.55 -0.64 -1.51
CA THR A 411 10.84 -0.44 -0.09
C THR A 411 10.15 -1.50 0.77
N ASP A 412 8.87 -1.77 0.50
CA ASP A 412 8.11 -2.83 1.16
C ASP A 412 8.72 -4.22 0.92
N ALA A 413 9.07 -4.52 -0.33
CA ALA A 413 9.69 -5.80 -0.70
C ALA A 413 11.03 -6.00 0.04
N LEU A 414 11.87 -4.96 0.11
CA LEU A 414 13.13 -5.01 0.85
C LEU A 414 12.90 -5.17 2.35
N ALA A 415 11.88 -4.52 2.93
CA ALA A 415 11.53 -4.71 4.34
C ALA A 415 11.13 -6.17 4.64
N VAL A 416 10.34 -6.79 3.76
CA VAL A 416 9.99 -8.22 3.84
C VAL A 416 11.26 -9.08 3.77
N LEU A 417 12.12 -8.86 2.77
CA LEU A 417 13.32 -9.68 2.58
C LEU A 417 14.32 -9.54 3.74
N ARG A 418 14.45 -8.35 4.34
CA ARG A 418 15.23 -8.16 5.58
C ARG A 418 14.61 -8.92 6.74
N GLY A 419 13.29 -8.86 6.89
CA GLY A 419 12.56 -9.64 7.90
C GLY A 419 12.73 -11.16 7.76
N LEU A 420 12.88 -11.65 6.53
CA LEU A 420 13.20 -13.06 6.25
C LEU A 420 14.70 -13.40 6.46
N GLY A 421 15.56 -12.40 6.67
CA GLY A 421 17.02 -12.57 6.68
C GLY A 421 17.60 -12.89 5.30
N ALA A 422 16.84 -12.67 4.22
CA ALA A 422 17.22 -12.99 2.85
C ALA A 422 18.23 -11.99 2.26
N ILE A 423 18.25 -10.76 2.77
CA ILE A 423 19.18 -9.71 2.36
C ILE A 423 19.81 -9.01 3.58
N ASP A 424 20.98 -8.41 3.37
CA ASP A 424 21.66 -7.59 4.37
C ASP A 424 21.16 -6.12 4.38
N GLU A 425 21.77 -5.27 5.22
CA GLU A 425 21.41 -3.85 5.32
C GLU A 425 21.61 -3.08 3.99
N HIS A 426 22.57 -3.53 3.16
CA HIS A 426 22.86 -2.98 1.84
C HIS A 426 22.02 -3.60 0.71
N GLY A 427 21.09 -4.51 1.04
CA GLY A 427 20.21 -5.16 0.08
C GLY A 427 20.85 -6.32 -0.69
N ARG A 428 22.06 -6.76 -0.33
CA ARG A 428 22.72 -7.91 -0.98
C ARG A 428 22.16 -9.22 -0.44
N ALA A 429 22.06 -10.23 -1.30
CA ALA A 429 21.57 -11.54 -0.89
C ALA A 429 22.51 -12.21 0.14
N THR A 430 21.93 -12.71 1.23
CA THR A 430 22.63 -13.53 2.23
C THR A 430 22.74 -14.98 1.76
N ALA A 431 23.42 -15.84 2.54
CA ALA A 431 23.41 -17.27 2.29
C ALA A 431 22.00 -17.87 2.37
N GLU A 432 21.20 -17.40 3.33
CA GLU A 432 19.78 -17.75 3.45
C GLU A 432 19.00 -17.27 2.22
N GLY A 433 19.17 -16.02 1.80
CA GLY A 433 18.51 -15.49 0.61
C GLY A 433 18.80 -16.30 -0.67
N ARG A 434 20.07 -16.69 -0.85
CA ARG A 434 20.46 -17.58 -1.95
C ARG A 434 19.82 -18.97 -1.85
N ALA A 435 19.62 -19.51 -0.63
CA ALA A 435 18.91 -20.77 -0.45
C ALA A 435 17.42 -20.64 -0.78
N LEU A 436 16.78 -19.53 -0.36
CA LEU A 436 15.38 -19.23 -0.66
C LEU A 436 15.11 -19.09 -2.16
N ALA A 437 15.97 -18.36 -2.88
CA ALA A 437 15.83 -18.13 -4.32
C ALA A 437 15.84 -19.42 -5.17
N ARG A 438 16.47 -20.49 -4.66
CA ARG A 438 16.51 -21.81 -5.32
C ARG A 438 15.18 -22.55 -5.26
N ILE A 439 14.28 -22.18 -4.36
CA ILE A 439 12.98 -22.84 -4.20
C ILE A 439 11.98 -22.18 -5.16
N PRO A 440 11.28 -22.95 -6.03
CA PRO A 440 10.35 -22.46 -7.05
C PRO A 440 9.01 -21.92 -6.52
N THR A 441 9.07 -21.04 -5.51
CA THR A 441 7.93 -20.39 -4.84
C THR A 441 8.28 -18.96 -4.43
N ASP A 442 7.29 -18.23 -3.90
CA ASP A 442 7.50 -16.94 -3.21
C ASP A 442 8.53 -17.08 -2.07
N PRO A 443 9.38 -16.07 -1.81
CA PRO A 443 10.40 -16.12 -0.75
C PRO A 443 9.86 -16.45 0.64
N ARG A 444 8.63 -16.02 0.97
CA ARG A 444 7.97 -16.32 2.25
C ARG A 444 7.63 -17.80 2.35
N LEU A 445 7.09 -18.37 1.28
CA LEU A 445 6.78 -19.80 1.21
C LEU A 445 8.05 -20.65 1.17
N ALA A 446 9.10 -20.18 0.51
CA ALA A 446 10.42 -20.82 0.54
C ALA A 446 10.98 -20.85 1.97
N ARG A 447 10.82 -19.77 2.73
CA ARG A 447 11.23 -19.68 4.15
C ARG A 447 10.45 -20.66 5.01
N ALA A 448 9.14 -20.76 4.80
CA ALA A 448 8.29 -21.74 5.48
C ALA A 448 8.67 -23.19 5.13
N LEU A 449 9.07 -23.48 3.89
CA LEU A 449 9.54 -24.81 3.50
C LEU A 449 10.82 -25.19 4.25
N LEU A 450 11.82 -24.31 4.26
CA LEU A 450 13.12 -24.58 4.89
C LEU A 450 13.00 -24.65 6.42
N SER A 451 12.43 -23.60 7.03
CA SER A 451 12.31 -23.50 8.49
C SER A 451 11.28 -24.50 9.03
N GLY A 452 10.11 -24.58 8.38
CA GLY A 452 9.06 -25.52 8.74
C GLY A 452 9.51 -26.96 8.53
N GLY A 453 10.29 -27.27 7.48
CA GLY A 453 10.83 -28.61 7.26
C GLY A 453 11.64 -29.14 8.44
N ALA A 454 12.41 -28.27 9.11
CA ALA A 454 13.16 -28.62 10.32
C ALA A 454 12.27 -28.77 11.57
N LEU A 455 11.21 -27.96 11.69
CA LEU A 455 10.37 -27.89 12.89
C LEU A 455 9.19 -28.87 12.89
N VAL A 456 8.58 -29.11 11.73
CA VAL A 456 7.35 -29.92 11.58
C VAL A 456 7.55 -31.09 10.60
N GLY A 457 8.76 -31.24 10.07
CA GLY A 457 9.10 -32.26 9.07
C GLY A 457 8.88 -31.81 7.64
N ALA A 458 9.81 -32.22 6.76
CA ALA A 458 9.86 -31.85 5.35
C ALA A 458 8.55 -32.10 4.59
N ARG A 459 7.90 -33.24 4.84
CA ARG A 459 6.66 -33.63 4.18
C ARG A 459 5.52 -32.65 4.43
N LEU A 460 5.23 -32.34 5.70
CA LEU A 460 4.12 -31.46 6.04
C LEU A 460 4.37 -30.04 5.52
N ALA A 461 5.59 -29.53 5.70
CA ALA A 461 5.96 -28.22 5.17
C ALA A 461 5.78 -28.15 3.64
N ALA A 462 6.23 -29.17 2.92
CA ALA A 462 6.08 -29.27 1.47
C ALA A 462 4.62 -29.38 1.02
N GLU A 463 3.79 -30.15 1.73
CA GLU A 463 2.36 -30.29 1.46
C GLU A 463 1.59 -28.96 1.63
N VAL A 464 1.89 -28.21 2.69
CA VAL A 464 1.30 -26.88 2.94
C VAL A 464 1.79 -25.88 1.89
N VAL A 465 3.10 -25.82 1.62
CA VAL A 465 3.67 -24.91 0.62
C VAL A 465 3.17 -25.25 -0.79
N ALA A 466 2.99 -26.53 -1.14
CA ALA A 466 2.41 -26.95 -2.41
C ALA A 466 0.95 -26.47 -2.57
N LEU A 467 0.16 -26.53 -1.49
CA LEU A 467 -1.21 -26.03 -1.48
C LEU A 467 -1.24 -24.49 -1.66
N LEU A 468 -0.45 -23.76 -0.87
CA LEU A 468 -0.47 -22.29 -0.86
C LEU A 468 0.20 -21.66 -2.10
N SER A 469 1.18 -22.34 -2.70
CA SER A 469 1.84 -21.88 -3.94
C SER A 469 1.12 -22.35 -5.22
N GLY A 470 0.05 -23.13 -5.07
CA GLY A 470 -0.78 -23.63 -6.16
C GLY A 470 -2.02 -22.76 -6.39
N ASP A 471 -2.73 -23.02 -7.49
CA ASP A 471 -3.95 -22.29 -7.86
C ASP A 471 -5.22 -22.81 -7.12
N GLN A 472 -5.02 -23.66 -6.11
CA GLN A 472 -6.09 -24.38 -5.42
C GLN A 472 -6.79 -23.45 -4.43
N ARG A 473 -8.12 -23.39 -4.50
CA ARG A 473 -8.90 -22.69 -3.48
C ARG A 473 -9.00 -23.54 -2.22
N VAL A 474 -8.66 -22.94 -1.09
CA VAL A 474 -8.95 -23.50 0.23
C VAL A 474 -10.45 -23.30 0.49
N ALA A 475 -11.22 -24.38 0.35
CA ALA A 475 -12.64 -24.37 0.71
C ALA A 475 -12.79 -24.10 2.22
N ASP A 476 -13.82 -23.34 2.60
CA ASP A 476 -14.15 -23.01 4.00
C ASP A 476 -13.02 -22.38 4.82
N THR A 477 -12.02 -21.79 4.17
CA THR A 477 -10.86 -21.10 4.76
C THR A 477 -9.86 -21.95 5.54
N ASP A 478 -10.16 -23.23 5.82
CA ASP A 478 -9.31 -24.09 6.65
C ASP A 478 -8.27 -24.86 5.83
N VAL A 479 -7.01 -24.43 5.94
CA VAL A 479 -5.87 -25.02 5.23
C VAL A 479 -5.60 -26.45 5.70
N ALA A 480 -5.76 -26.74 6.99
CA ALA A 480 -5.52 -28.08 7.54
C ALA A 480 -6.55 -29.09 7.01
N ALA A 481 -7.81 -28.66 6.93
CA ALA A 481 -8.88 -29.46 6.30
C ALA A 481 -8.61 -29.69 4.80
N ALA A 482 -8.15 -28.67 4.08
CA ALA A 482 -7.80 -28.80 2.66
C ALA A 482 -6.66 -29.81 2.42
N VAL A 483 -5.57 -29.74 3.21
CA VAL A 483 -4.47 -30.72 3.14
C VAL A 483 -4.98 -32.14 3.42
N ARG A 484 -5.86 -32.32 4.42
CA ARG A 484 -6.47 -33.62 4.73
C ARG A 484 -7.27 -34.17 3.54
N GLY A 485 -8.10 -33.33 2.90
CA GLY A 485 -8.86 -33.72 1.72
C GLY A 485 -7.97 -34.19 0.57
N LEU A 486 -6.90 -33.44 0.29
CA LEU A 486 -5.94 -33.75 -0.77
C LEU A 486 -5.14 -35.03 -0.51
N ARG A 487 -4.72 -35.28 0.74
CA ARG A 487 -4.09 -36.55 1.16
C ARG A 487 -5.00 -37.76 0.87
N ASN A 488 -6.31 -37.58 1.03
CA ASN A 488 -7.31 -38.61 0.77
C ASN A 488 -7.71 -38.70 -0.72
N GLY A 489 -7.04 -37.97 -1.62
CA GLY A 489 -7.32 -37.99 -3.05
C GLY A 489 -8.57 -37.23 -3.49
N HIS A 490 -9.14 -36.39 -2.62
CA HIS A 490 -10.32 -35.59 -2.97
C HIS A 490 -9.94 -34.43 -3.88
N GLY A 491 -10.67 -34.29 -4.98
CA GLY A 491 -10.56 -33.17 -5.93
C GLY A 491 -9.71 -33.47 -7.16
N PRO A 492 -9.98 -32.78 -8.29
CA PRO A 492 -9.33 -33.05 -9.58
C PRO A 492 -7.82 -32.82 -9.57
N ASP A 493 -7.31 -31.97 -8.67
CA ASP A 493 -5.91 -31.56 -8.60
C ASP A 493 -5.07 -32.31 -7.55
N ALA A 494 -5.64 -33.27 -6.82
CA ALA A 494 -4.93 -33.98 -5.74
C ALA A 494 -3.62 -34.64 -6.24
N ARG A 495 -3.64 -35.25 -7.42
CA ARG A 495 -2.44 -35.86 -8.04
C ARG A 495 -1.37 -34.82 -8.40
N ARG A 496 -1.78 -33.63 -8.86
CA ARG A 496 -0.85 -32.54 -9.19
C ARG A 496 -0.21 -32.00 -7.92
N TRP A 497 -1.02 -31.74 -6.90
CA TRP A 497 -0.55 -31.31 -5.59
C TRP A 497 0.44 -32.30 -4.98
N ALA A 498 0.13 -33.61 -5.00
CA ALA A 498 1.03 -34.64 -4.47
C ALA A 498 2.41 -34.61 -5.16
N ARG A 499 2.46 -34.47 -6.49
CA ARG A 499 3.73 -34.33 -7.23
C ARG A 499 4.49 -33.05 -6.88
N ASP A 500 3.78 -31.94 -6.70
CA ASP A 500 4.38 -30.67 -6.30
C ASP A 500 4.93 -30.76 -4.86
N ALA A 501 4.19 -31.38 -3.94
CA ALA A 501 4.61 -31.64 -2.56
C ALA A 501 5.85 -32.54 -2.53
N GLU A 502 5.88 -33.67 -3.23
CA GLU A 502 7.06 -34.55 -3.33
C GLU A 502 8.29 -33.81 -3.89
N ARG A 503 8.08 -32.92 -4.88
CA ARG A 503 9.16 -32.13 -5.45
C ARG A 503 9.72 -31.12 -4.45
N LEU A 504 8.85 -30.44 -3.70
CA LEU A 504 9.25 -29.48 -2.67
C LEU A 504 9.87 -30.17 -1.46
N GLU A 505 9.39 -31.36 -1.08
CA GLU A 505 9.95 -32.16 0.01
C GLU A 505 11.43 -32.50 -0.27
N ARG A 506 11.79 -32.79 -1.53
CA ARG A 506 13.20 -33.01 -1.93
C ARG A 506 14.09 -31.78 -1.77
N LEU A 507 13.51 -30.57 -1.76
CA LEU A 507 14.22 -29.30 -1.57
C LEU A 507 14.26 -28.86 -0.11
N ALA A 508 13.44 -29.47 0.75
CA ALA A 508 13.42 -29.17 2.18
C ALA A 508 14.57 -29.89 2.92
N PRO A 509 15.01 -29.37 4.09
CA PRO A 509 15.98 -30.05 4.93
C PRO A 509 15.46 -31.44 5.34
N LYS A 510 16.31 -32.46 5.21
CA LYS A 510 15.98 -33.81 5.68
C LYS A 510 16.05 -33.85 7.20
N GLY A 511 15.01 -34.38 7.84
CA GLY A 511 14.93 -34.50 9.29
C GLY A 511 14.10 -35.72 9.71
N THR A 512 14.19 -36.06 11.00
CA THR A 512 13.43 -37.17 11.62
C THR A 512 12.08 -36.74 12.19
N VAL A 513 11.84 -35.43 12.29
CA VAL A 513 10.59 -34.85 12.82
C VAL A 513 9.42 -35.18 11.91
N ARG A 514 8.28 -35.54 12.51
CA ARG A 514 7.02 -35.80 11.82
C ARG A 514 5.90 -34.99 12.48
N GLY A 515 5.52 -33.89 11.85
CA GLY A 515 4.41 -33.06 12.29
C GLY A 515 3.04 -33.64 11.94
N THR A 516 2.01 -33.06 12.55
CA THR A 516 0.60 -33.39 12.35
C THR A 516 -0.13 -32.23 11.66
N LEU A 517 -1.42 -32.39 11.38
CA LEU A 517 -2.21 -31.30 10.79
C LEU A 517 -2.36 -30.10 11.75
N ASP A 518 -2.08 -30.25 13.04
CA ASP A 518 -2.11 -29.17 14.02
C ASP A 518 -0.93 -28.20 13.84
N ASP A 519 0.12 -28.64 13.16
CA ASP A 519 1.32 -27.85 12.87
C ASP A 519 1.20 -27.00 11.60
N VAL A 520 0.09 -27.13 10.86
CA VAL A 520 -0.16 -26.35 9.62
C VAL A 520 -0.11 -24.85 9.90
N GLY A 521 -0.64 -24.42 11.05
CA GLY A 521 -0.58 -23.02 11.48
C GLY A 521 0.86 -22.51 11.61
N LEU A 522 1.78 -23.33 12.13
CA LEU A 522 3.19 -22.94 12.26
C LEU A 522 3.84 -22.73 10.89
N VAL A 523 3.60 -23.60 9.92
CA VAL A 523 4.13 -23.44 8.55
C VAL A 523 3.64 -22.14 7.92
N ILE A 524 2.36 -21.81 8.08
CA ILE A 524 1.80 -20.55 7.58
C ILE A 524 2.42 -19.35 8.30
N ALA A 525 2.54 -19.41 9.63
CA ALA A 525 3.08 -18.32 10.45
C ALA A 525 4.57 -18.05 10.15
N LEU A 526 5.34 -19.06 9.75
CA LEU A 526 6.72 -18.90 9.31
C LEU A 526 6.84 -18.21 7.94
N ALA A 527 5.83 -18.34 7.07
CA ALA A 527 5.76 -17.60 5.81
C ALA A 527 5.29 -16.16 6.05
N PHE A 528 4.24 -15.99 6.85
CA PHE A 528 3.54 -14.71 7.02
C PHE A 528 3.42 -14.34 8.50
N PRO A 529 4.54 -14.04 9.19
CA PRO A 529 4.53 -13.71 10.61
C PRO A 529 3.67 -12.46 10.90
N GLU A 530 3.62 -11.51 9.97
CA GLU A 530 2.77 -10.32 10.05
C GLU A 530 1.26 -10.62 9.93
N ARG A 531 0.90 -11.82 9.48
CA ARG A 531 -0.49 -12.30 9.33
C ARG A 531 -0.90 -13.27 10.42
N ILE A 532 -0.11 -13.40 11.47
CA ILE A 532 -0.57 -14.00 12.73
C ILE A 532 -1.71 -13.12 13.27
N ALA A 533 -2.83 -13.73 13.62
CA ALA A 533 -4.05 -13.02 13.95
C ALA A 533 -4.64 -13.49 15.28
N ARG A 534 -5.13 -12.53 16.08
CA ARG A 534 -5.84 -12.80 17.33
C ARG A 534 -7.29 -12.37 17.20
N ARG A 535 -8.22 -13.21 17.67
CA ARG A 535 -9.64 -12.88 17.69
C ARG A 535 -9.90 -11.69 18.61
N VAL A 536 -10.64 -10.70 18.12
CA VAL A 536 -11.04 -9.51 18.90
C VAL A 536 -12.54 -9.48 19.20
N GLU A 537 -13.36 -9.99 18.27
CA GLU A 537 -14.82 -10.02 18.40
C GLU A 537 -15.33 -11.36 17.84
N CYS A 538 -16.41 -11.88 18.42
CA CYS A 538 -17.06 -13.10 17.95
C CYS A 538 -18.58 -12.98 18.11
N SER A 539 -19.32 -13.39 17.09
CA SER A 539 -20.79 -13.46 17.07
C SER A 539 -21.25 -14.78 16.45
N SER A 540 -22.56 -15.00 16.40
CA SER A 540 -23.13 -16.16 15.71
C SER A 540 -22.85 -16.18 14.20
N ASP A 541 -22.57 -15.01 13.62
CA ASP A 541 -22.39 -14.84 12.16
C ASP A 541 -20.92 -14.89 11.72
N GLY A 542 -19.98 -14.99 12.66
CA GLY A 542 -18.54 -15.04 12.42
C GLY A 542 -17.70 -14.36 13.50
N ALA A 543 -16.42 -14.14 13.21
CA ALA A 543 -15.49 -13.49 14.10
C ALA A 543 -14.65 -12.43 13.36
N THR A 544 -14.18 -11.44 14.10
CA THR A 544 -13.20 -10.45 13.62
C THR A 544 -11.86 -10.72 14.29
N PHE A 545 -10.82 -10.77 13.49
CA PHE A 545 -9.43 -10.97 13.93
C PHE A 545 -8.61 -9.71 13.67
N LEU A 546 -7.69 -9.40 14.59
CA LEU A 546 -6.63 -8.40 14.40
C LEU A 546 -5.34 -9.12 14.03
N LEU A 547 -4.79 -8.82 12.86
CA LEU A 547 -3.51 -9.33 12.40
C LEU A 547 -2.35 -8.55 13.07
N ALA A 548 -1.18 -9.16 13.17
CA ALA A 548 0.04 -8.54 13.68
C ALA A 548 0.46 -7.32 12.83
N SER A 549 0.06 -7.27 11.55
CA SER A 549 0.18 -6.10 10.69
C SER A 549 -0.72 -4.91 11.08
N GLY A 550 -1.68 -5.11 11.98
CA GLY A 550 -2.68 -4.10 12.38
C GLY A 550 -3.99 -4.16 11.58
N THR A 551 -4.05 -4.98 10.53
CA THR A 551 -5.27 -5.14 9.73
C THR A 551 -6.33 -5.94 10.50
N ARG A 552 -7.56 -5.44 10.56
CA ARG A 552 -8.72 -6.24 10.99
C ARG A 552 -9.29 -7.01 9.81
N ALA A 553 -9.66 -8.27 10.01
CA ALA A 553 -10.26 -9.11 8.99
C ALA A 553 -11.38 -9.99 9.57
N GLY A 554 -12.48 -10.11 8.84
CA GLY A 554 -13.59 -11.01 9.18
C GLY A 554 -13.31 -12.46 8.77
N LEU A 555 -13.85 -13.41 9.53
CA LEU A 555 -13.85 -14.84 9.21
C LEU A 555 -15.18 -15.48 9.62
N ARG A 556 -15.61 -16.48 8.85
CA ARG A 556 -16.79 -17.31 9.13
C ARG A 556 -16.42 -18.78 9.06
N GLY A 557 -17.26 -19.63 9.67
CA GLY A 557 -17.06 -21.08 9.66
C GLY A 557 -16.31 -21.60 10.88
N ALA A 558 -15.77 -22.82 10.78
CA ALA A 558 -15.25 -23.58 11.91
C ALA A 558 -14.10 -22.89 12.67
N LEU A 559 -13.30 -22.08 11.98
CA LEU A 559 -12.16 -21.36 12.56
C LEU A 559 -12.57 -20.11 13.37
N ALA A 560 -13.84 -19.70 13.37
CA ALA A 560 -14.29 -18.49 14.06
C ALA A 560 -14.09 -18.55 15.58
N ASN A 561 -14.08 -19.76 16.15
CA ASN A 561 -13.90 -19.97 17.59
C ASN A 561 -12.44 -19.99 18.04
N ALA A 562 -11.49 -20.08 17.11
CA ALA A 562 -10.05 -20.07 17.44
C ALA A 562 -9.65 -18.74 18.08
N GLU A 563 -8.77 -18.76 19.08
CA GLU A 563 -8.17 -17.54 19.62
C GLU A 563 -7.11 -16.98 18.66
N TRP A 564 -6.25 -17.86 18.17
CA TRP A 564 -5.11 -17.53 17.32
C TRP A 564 -5.19 -18.27 15.99
N LEU A 565 -4.92 -17.52 14.92
CA LEU A 565 -4.85 -18.04 13.56
C LEU A 565 -3.53 -17.61 12.92
N ALA A 566 -2.98 -18.48 12.09
CA ALA A 566 -2.00 -18.11 11.08
C ALA A 566 -2.71 -17.95 9.74
N VAL A 567 -2.66 -16.75 9.16
CA VAL A 567 -3.44 -16.42 7.96
C VAL A 567 -2.55 -16.42 6.72
N ALA A 568 -2.86 -17.29 5.76
CA ALA A 568 -2.13 -17.38 4.49
C ALA A 568 -2.67 -16.40 3.44
N ASP A 569 -3.99 -16.19 3.41
CA ASP A 569 -4.63 -15.33 2.41
C ASP A 569 -5.72 -14.45 3.05
N VAL A 570 -5.69 -13.16 2.71
CA VAL A 570 -6.67 -12.15 3.07
C VAL A 570 -7.06 -11.42 1.80
N ALA A 571 -8.35 -11.23 1.58
CA ALA A 571 -8.87 -10.47 0.45
C ALA A 571 -9.67 -9.27 0.91
N ARG A 572 -9.64 -8.19 0.14
CA ARG A 572 -10.56 -7.06 0.34
C ARG A 572 -11.99 -7.54 0.07
N ALA A 573 -12.90 -7.21 0.98
CA ALA A 573 -14.31 -7.53 0.85
C ALA A 573 -15.16 -6.46 1.54
N THR A 574 -16.37 -6.23 1.04
CA THR A 574 -17.34 -5.31 1.65
C THR A 574 -18.58 -6.07 2.12
N GLY A 575 -19.29 -5.51 3.11
CA GLY A 575 -20.51 -6.09 3.67
C GLY A 575 -20.28 -7.19 4.69
N ARG A 576 -21.33 -7.99 4.97
CA ARG A 576 -21.38 -8.94 6.10
C ARG A 576 -20.25 -9.99 6.13
N ALA A 577 -19.66 -10.32 4.97
CA ALA A 577 -18.54 -11.26 4.88
C ALA A 577 -17.22 -10.69 5.45
N ALA A 578 -17.10 -9.37 5.53
CA ALA A 578 -15.94 -8.68 6.07
C ALA A 578 -16.11 -8.29 7.56
N SER A 579 -17.25 -8.58 8.19
CA SER A 579 -17.57 -8.15 9.56
C SER A 579 -17.24 -6.66 9.78
N ASP A 580 -17.61 -5.80 8.81
CA ASP A 580 -17.35 -4.36 8.77
C ASP A 580 -15.86 -3.92 8.78
N SER A 581 -14.90 -4.86 8.69
CA SER A 581 -13.46 -4.56 8.65
C SER A 581 -12.91 -4.18 7.27
N GLY A 582 -13.68 -4.44 6.21
CA GLY A 582 -13.25 -4.25 4.82
C GLY A 582 -12.29 -5.34 4.29
N ALA A 583 -12.00 -6.38 5.08
CA ALA A 583 -11.17 -7.50 4.69
C ALA A 583 -11.77 -8.84 5.18
N VAL A 584 -11.50 -9.93 4.46
CA VAL A 584 -11.94 -11.28 4.81
C VAL A 584 -10.78 -12.27 4.70
N ILE A 585 -10.67 -13.15 5.69
CA ILE A 585 -9.72 -14.25 5.69
C ILE A 585 -10.20 -15.30 4.68
N ARG A 586 -9.32 -15.71 3.77
CA ARG A 586 -9.60 -16.70 2.71
C ARG A 586 -8.91 -18.03 2.93
N ALA A 587 -7.78 -18.03 3.63
CA ALA A 587 -7.07 -19.24 4.00
C ALA A 587 -6.32 -19.01 5.32
N ALA A 588 -6.55 -19.87 6.31
CA ALA A 588 -5.90 -19.84 7.61
C ALA A 588 -5.85 -21.24 8.23
N ALA A 589 -5.07 -21.38 9.30
CA ALA A 589 -5.11 -22.52 10.20
C ALA A 589 -4.99 -22.05 11.65
N VAL A 590 -5.46 -22.90 12.58
CA VAL A 590 -5.29 -22.66 14.01
C VAL A 590 -3.81 -22.58 14.35
N LEU A 591 -3.44 -21.62 15.19
CA LEU A 591 -2.09 -21.47 15.71
C LEU A 591 -2.12 -21.65 17.22
N SER A 592 -1.29 -22.54 17.77
CA SER A 592 -1.14 -22.66 19.21
C SER A 592 -0.26 -21.53 19.76
N GLU A 593 -0.35 -21.28 21.07
CA GLU A 593 0.48 -20.27 21.72
C GLU A 593 1.99 -20.63 21.72
N SER A 594 2.32 -21.93 21.75
CA SER A 594 3.71 -22.38 21.59
C SER A 594 4.25 -22.12 20.19
N HIS A 595 3.44 -22.32 19.14
CA HIS A 595 3.81 -22.03 17.75
C HIS A 595 3.88 -20.53 17.46
N LEU A 596 3.03 -19.73 18.14
CA LEU A 596 3.08 -18.28 18.07
C LEU A 596 4.47 -17.76 18.43
N GLU A 597 5.04 -18.19 19.56
CA GLU A 597 6.34 -17.69 20.02
C GLU A 597 7.49 -18.12 19.11
N GLN A 598 7.39 -19.30 18.48
CA GLN A 598 8.36 -19.78 17.51
C GLN A 598 8.35 -18.98 16.20
N ALA A 599 7.16 -18.64 15.69
CA ALA A 599 7.03 -17.94 14.41
C ALA A 599 7.15 -16.42 14.53
N ALA A 600 6.68 -15.85 15.64
CA ALA A 600 6.54 -14.41 15.80
C ALA A 600 7.79 -13.71 16.37
N GLY A 601 8.91 -14.43 16.55
CA GLY A 601 10.13 -13.91 17.18
C GLY A 601 10.51 -12.47 16.78
N PRO A 602 10.62 -12.14 15.49
CA PRO A 602 10.95 -10.77 15.03
C PRO A 602 9.90 -9.69 15.35
N LEU A 603 8.65 -10.09 15.64
CA LEU A 603 7.53 -9.20 15.92
C LEU A 603 7.23 -9.07 17.43
N LEU A 604 7.85 -9.91 18.25
CA LEU A 604 7.70 -9.86 19.70
C LEU A 604 8.41 -8.62 20.24
N THR A 605 7.63 -7.77 20.90
CA THR A 605 8.17 -6.61 21.63
C THR A 605 7.72 -6.69 23.08
N ASP A 606 8.64 -6.38 23.99
CA ASP A 606 8.39 -6.18 25.41
C ASP A 606 8.97 -4.83 25.78
N ARG A 607 8.10 -3.81 25.86
CA ARG A 607 8.50 -2.41 26.02
C ARG A 607 7.73 -1.77 27.17
N VAL A 608 8.36 -0.82 27.84
CA VAL A 608 7.68 0.04 28.81
C VAL A 608 7.23 1.30 28.06
N GLU A 609 5.93 1.44 27.89
CA GLU A 609 5.32 2.65 27.35
C GLU A 609 5.02 3.60 28.50
N VAL A 610 5.64 4.78 28.46
CA VAL A 610 5.50 5.83 29.48
C VAL A 610 4.79 7.02 28.86
N ALA A 611 3.64 7.36 29.42
CA ALA A 611 2.80 8.44 28.93
C ALA A 611 2.39 9.36 30.08
N PHE A 612 2.28 10.64 29.79
CA PHE A 612 1.67 11.62 30.69
C PHE A 612 0.20 11.79 30.30
N VAL A 613 -0.69 11.40 31.21
CA VAL A 613 -2.15 11.37 30.99
C VAL A 613 -2.85 11.87 32.26
N ASP A 614 -3.79 12.79 32.10
CA ASP A 614 -4.55 13.40 33.19
C ASP A 614 -3.65 14.02 34.29
N GLY A 615 -2.55 14.68 33.88
CA GLY A 615 -1.63 15.33 34.81
C GLY A 615 -0.75 14.37 35.63
N ARG A 616 -0.61 13.11 35.21
CA ARG A 616 0.20 12.09 35.89
C ARG A 616 0.97 11.23 34.90
N VAL A 617 2.16 10.80 35.31
CA VAL A 617 2.92 9.76 34.60
C VAL A 617 2.25 8.40 34.82
N ARG A 618 1.97 7.69 33.72
CA ARG A 618 1.52 6.30 33.72
C ARG A 618 2.48 5.50 32.86
N ALA A 619 3.02 4.44 33.45
CA ALA A 619 3.89 3.52 32.75
C ALA A 619 3.26 2.13 32.71
N ARG A 620 3.30 1.51 31.53
CA ARG A 620 2.78 0.16 31.32
C ARG A 620 3.80 -0.64 30.54
N ARG A 621 4.11 -1.84 31.04
CA ARG A 621 4.91 -2.83 30.30
C ARG A 621 3.96 -3.57 29.37
N GLU A 622 4.17 -3.38 28.09
CA GLU A 622 3.35 -3.93 27.01
C GLU A 622 4.12 -5.03 26.29
N ARG A 623 3.51 -6.22 26.25
CA ARG A 623 3.98 -7.32 25.42
C ARG A 623 3.10 -7.39 24.19
N ARG A 624 3.70 -7.24 23.01
CA ARG A 624 2.98 -7.18 21.74
C ARG A 624 3.55 -8.17 20.73
N VAL A 625 2.70 -8.61 19.82
CA VAL A 625 3.06 -9.30 18.58
C VAL A 625 2.69 -8.36 17.44
N GLY A 626 3.65 -7.58 16.96
CA GLY A 626 3.37 -6.45 16.07
C GLY A 626 2.31 -5.53 16.68
N ALA A 627 1.19 -5.33 15.98
CA ALA A 627 0.06 -4.53 16.44
C ALA A 627 -0.74 -5.16 17.59
N ILE A 628 -0.70 -6.48 17.76
CA ILE A 628 -1.55 -7.22 18.72
C ILE A 628 -1.01 -7.03 20.14
N MET A 629 -1.83 -6.47 21.03
CA MET A 629 -1.56 -6.42 22.46
C MET A 629 -1.78 -7.80 23.09
N ARG A 630 -0.73 -8.46 23.60
CA ARG A 630 -0.87 -9.71 24.36
C ARG A 630 -1.19 -9.44 25.81
N SER A 631 -0.40 -8.58 26.45
CA SER A 631 -0.61 -8.17 27.84
C SER A 631 -0.08 -6.76 28.07
N SER A 632 -0.69 -6.09 29.04
CA SER A 632 -0.32 -4.73 29.45
C SER A 632 -0.44 -4.64 30.96
N ALA A 633 0.68 -4.49 31.67
CA ALA A 633 0.73 -4.43 33.12
C ALA A 633 1.29 -3.08 33.58
N PRO A 634 0.72 -2.46 34.64
CA PRO A 634 1.31 -1.25 35.21
C PRO A 634 2.72 -1.56 35.75
N VAL A 635 3.67 -0.68 35.48
CA VAL A 635 5.05 -0.76 35.99
C VAL A 635 5.51 0.61 36.46
N THR A 636 6.63 0.64 37.19
CA THR A 636 7.31 1.89 37.51
C THR A 636 8.27 2.22 36.36
N ALA A 637 8.11 3.38 35.74
CA ALA A 637 9.07 3.89 34.76
C ALA A 637 10.36 4.34 35.45
N ASN A 638 11.46 4.35 34.71
CA ASN A 638 12.68 4.98 35.22
C ASN A 638 12.51 6.52 35.21
N ALA A 639 13.42 7.22 35.90
CA ALA A 639 13.31 8.67 36.09
C ALA A 639 13.43 9.44 34.76
N GLU A 640 14.26 8.98 33.84
CA GLU A 640 14.51 9.65 32.55
C GLU A 640 13.31 9.52 31.61
N GLU A 641 12.76 8.31 31.44
CA GLU A 641 11.55 8.06 30.66
C GLU A 641 10.34 8.84 31.20
N SER A 642 10.24 8.96 32.53
CA SER A 642 9.19 9.72 33.20
C SER A 642 9.31 11.21 32.95
N ARG A 643 10.52 11.78 33.03
CA ARG A 643 10.79 13.19 32.69
C ARG A 643 10.45 13.49 31.23
N GLU A 644 10.84 12.60 30.31
CA GLU A 644 10.57 12.78 28.89
C GLU A 644 9.08 12.65 28.56
N ALA A 645 8.37 11.73 29.21
CA ALA A 645 6.91 11.64 29.08
C ALA A 645 6.21 12.90 29.61
N VAL A 646 6.69 13.47 30.73
CA VAL A 646 6.19 14.74 31.28
C VAL A 646 6.43 15.89 30.29
N ARG A 647 7.63 16.01 29.71
CA ARG A 647 7.95 17.05 28.72
C ARG A 647 6.99 17.01 27.53
N ARG A 648 6.87 15.84 26.89
CA ARG A 648 5.92 15.63 25.78
C ARG A 648 4.47 15.90 26.20
N GLY A 649 4.12 15.56 27.44
CA GLY A 649 2.82 15.86 28.04
C GLY A 649 2.55 17.36 28.14
N ILE A 650 3.49 18.14 28.68
CA ILE A 650 3.37 19.61 28.80
C ILE A 650 3.32 20.28 27.43
N GLU A 651 4.09 19.80 26.46
CA GLU A 651 4.03 20.31 25.08
C GLU A 651 2.65 20.11 24.45
N ARG A 652 2.03 18.95 24.68
CA ARG A 652 0.69 18.60 24.17
C ARG A 652 -0.44 19.31 24.91
N ASP A 653 -0.42 19.27 26.25
CA ASP A 653 -1.54 19.66 27.11
C ASP A 653 -1.45 21.12 27.60
N GLY A 654 -0.30 21.78 27.41
CA GLY A 654 -0.06 23.16 27.83
C GLY A 654 0.27 23.31 29.32
N LEU A 655 0.40 24.57 29.77
CA LEU A 655 0.76 24.92 31.16
C LEU A 655 -0.46 25.00 32.09
N ASP A 656 -1.68 24.88 31.56
CA ASP A 656 -2.93 24.92 32.33
C ASP A 656 -3.14 23.66 33.18
N ILE A 657 -2.31 22.63 33.01
CA ILE A 657 -2.29 21.43 33.85
C ILE A 657 -1.82 21.71 35.28
N PHE A 658 -1.13 22.84 35.50
CA PHE A 658 -0.57 23.26 36.78
C PHE A 658 -1.52 24.18 37.54
N THR A 659 -1.28 24.33 38.85
CA THR A 659 -2.00 25.33 39.64
C THR A 659 -1.32 26.68 39.54
N TRP A 660 -2.10 27.70 39.13
CA TRP A 660 -1.68 29.09 39.12
C TRP A 660 -2.37 29.80 40.28
N SER A 661 -1.71 29.90 41.43
CA SER A 661 -2.24 30.69 42.55
C SER A 661 -2.37 32.17 42.18
N ASP A 662 -3.22 32.92 42.89
CA ASP A 662 -3.35 34.38 42.70
C ASP A 662 -1.98 35.10 42.77
N ALA A 663 -1.04 34.57 43.56
CA ALA A 663 0.32 35.06 43.67
C ALA A 663 1.16 34.72 42.43
N ALA A 664 1.08 33.48 41.93
CA ALA A 664 1.77 33.07 40.70
C ALA A 664 1.27 33.84 39.47
N ASP A 665 -0.04 33.91 39.27
CA ASP A 665 -0.64 34.68 38.18
C ASP A 665 -0.29 36.18 38.30
N GLY A 666 -0.36 36.73 39.52
CA GLY A 666 0.06 38.11 39.80
C GLY A 666 1.52 38.38 39.43
N LEU A 667 2.45 37.51 39.82
CA LEU A 667 3.86 37.63 39.47
C LEU A 667 4.07 37.49 37.95
N ARG A 668 3.44 36.50 37.30
CA ARG A 668 3.56 36.28 35.86
C ARG A 668 3.13 37.50 35.06
N ARG A 669 2.00 38.11 35.40
CA ARG A 669 1.50 39.32 34.72
C ARG A 669 2.42 40.53 34.91
N ARG A 670 3.00 40.69 36.10
CA ARG A 670 4.00 41.75 36.38
C ARG A 670 5.26 41.54 35.55
N LEU A 671 5.77 40.31 35.48
CA LEU A 671 6.93 39.95 34.65
C LEU A 671 6.66 40.15 33.17
N ALA A 672 5.48 39.74 32.68
CA ALA A 672 5.08 39.93 31.29
C ALA A 672 5.08 41.42 30.90
N LEU A 673 4.52 42.27 31.76
CA LEU A 673 4.52 43.72 31.54
C LEU A 673 5.94 44.30 31.55
N LEU A 674 6.80 43.88 32.48
CA LEU A 674 8.19 44.35 32.54
C LEU A 674 9.01 43.91 31.32
N HIS A 675 8.83 42.68 30.85
CA HIS A 675 9.46 42.20 29.63
C HIS A 675 8.97 42.98 28.40
N ARG A 676 7.66 43.21 28.29
CA ARG A 676 7.07 43.99 27.20
C ARG A 676 7.66 45.40 27.09
N GLU A 677 7.83 46.07 28.23
CA GLU A 677 8.19 47.50 28.27
C GLU A 677 9.69 47.76 28.39
N LYS A 678 10.46 46.85 29.01
CA LYS A 678 11.91 47.01 29.24
C LYS A 678 12.76 45.97 28.53
N GLY A 679 12.18 44.85 28.06
CA GLY A 679 12.94 43.75 27.48
C GLY A 679 13.91 43.11 28.47
N THR A 680 15.06 42.66 27.97
CA THR A 680 16.14 42.09 28.79
C THR A 680 16.60 43.07 29.89
N PRO A 681 16.83 42.62 31.14
CA PRO A 681 16.96 41.22 31.57
C PRO A 681 15.65 40.57 32.03
N TRP A 682 14.49 41.23 31.91
CA TRP A 682 13.21 40.63 32.31
C TRP A 682 12.85 39.47 31.37
N PRO A 683 12.43 38.31 31.90
CA PRO A 683 12.20 37.11 31.10
C PRO A 683 10.90 37.22 30.29
N ASP A 684 10.90 36.62 29.10
CA ASP A 684 9.65 36.34 28.38
C ASP A 684 8.91 35.21 29.12
N VAL A 685 7.70 35.50 29.61
CA VAL A 685 6.85 34.57 30.35
C VAL A 685 5.58 34.19 29.57
N SER A 686 5.60 34.38 28.25
CA SER A 686 4.57 33.83 27.35
C SER A 686 4.56 32.29 27.41
N ASP A 687 3.41 31.69 27.07
CA ASP A 687 3.29 30.22 27.03
C ASP A 687 4.31 29.56 26.09
N ALA A 688 4.67 30.24 25.00
CA ALA A 688 5.67 29.74 24.06
C ALA A 688 7.08 29.75 24.68
N ALA A 689 7.47 30.87 25.31
CA ALA A 689 8.79 31.00 25.93
C ALA A 689 8.96 30.07 27.14
N LEU A 690 7.93 29.94 27.99
CA LEU A 690 7.96 29.04 29.13
C LEU A 690 8.02 27.57 28.71
N ARG A 691 7.31 27.17 27.65
CA ARG A 691 7.42 25.81 27.07
C ARG A 691 8.78 25.56 26.42
N GLY A 692 9.38 26.57 25.82
CA GLY A 692 10.72 26.48 25.22
C GLY A 692 11.86 26.37 26.24
N SER A 693 11.60 26.56 27.54
CA SER A 693 12.62 26.66 28.58
C SER A 693 12.32 25.84 29.85
N LEU A 694 11.54 24.76 29.73
CA LEU A 694 11.11 23.92 30.87
C LEU A 694 12.26 23.48 31.79
N ASP A 695 13.42 23.15 31.21
CA ASP A 695 14.62 22.72 31.97
C ASP A 695 15.21 23.82 32.86
N VAL A 696 14.91 25.09 32.57
CA VAL A 696 15.47 26.24 33.30
C VAL A 696 14.56 26.64 34.45
N TRP A 697 13.25 26.76 34.19
CA TRP A 697 12.33 27.32 35.18
C TRP A 697 11.49 26.26 35.91
N LEU A 698 11.28 25.09 35.31
CA LEU A 698 10.33 24.07 35.78
C LEU A 698 11.00 22.74 36.18
N ALA A 699 12.32 22.64 36.14
CA ALA A 699 13.04 21.38 36.37
C ALA A 699 12.63 20.64 37.67
N PRO A 700 12.51 21.30 38.86
CA PRO A 700 12.06 20.62 40.07
C PRO A 700 10.62 20.10 40.00
N GLU A 701 9.73 20.81 39.31
CA GLU A 701 8.34 20.40 39.10
C GLU A 701 8.26 19.24 38.11
N VAL A 702 9.07 19.25 37.05
CA VAL A 702 9.22 18.10 36.13
C VAL A 702 9.70 16.86 36.89
N ASP A 703 10.65 17.03 37.82
CA ASP A 703 11.11 15.94 38.70
C ASP A 703 10.02 15.45 39.65
N ALA A 704 9.24 16.36 40.22
CA ALA A 704 8.11 16.01 41.09
C ALA A 704 7.01 15.26 40.31
N LEU A 705 6.70 15.68 39.09
CA LEU A 705 5.75 15.00 38.19
C LEU A 705 6.26 13.61 37.80
N ALA A 706 7.55 13.51 37.44
CA ALA A 706 8.22 12.24 37.14
C ALA A 706 8.22 11.29 38.36
N GLY A 707 8.33 11.84 39.57
CA GLY A 707 8.17 11.13 40.84
C GLY A 707 6.73 10.78 41.23
N GLY A 708 5.74 11.19 40.42
CA GLY A 708 4.33 10.80 40.58
C GLY A 708 3.44 11.84 41.28
N THR A 709 3.94 13.05 41.56
CA THR A 709 3.09 14.15 42.05
C THR A 709 2.10 14.56 40.96
N PRO A 710 0.79 14.70 41.24
CA PRO A 710 -0.17 15.22 40.26
C PRO A 710 0.10 16.68 39.91
N ALA A 711 -0.01 17.05 38.64
CA ALA A 711 0.23 18.42 38.16
C ALA A 711 -0.58 19.50 38.92
N GLY A 712 -1.85 19.21 39.19
CA GLY A 712 -2.72 20.11 39.96
C GLY A 712 -2.37 20.28 41.45
N ARG A 713 -1.29 19.67 41.96
CA ARG A 713 -0.74 19.97 43.29
C ARG A 713 0.49 20.86 43.27
N LEU A 714 1.02 21.15 42.09
CA LEU A 714 2.20 21.99 41.91
C LEU A 714 1.74 23.41 41.62
N ASP A 715 1.99 24.32 42.57
CA ASP A 715 1.81 25.76 42.38
C ASP A 715 3.01 26.32 41.62
N MET A 716 2.76 27.16 40.61
CA MET A 716 3.81 27.73 39.75
C MET A 716 4.56 28.90 40.38
N MET A 717 4.16 29.38 41.56
CA MET A 717 4.85 30.50 42.23
C MET A 717 6.36 30.27 42.44
N PRO A 718 6.82 29.13 43.01
CA PRO A 718 8.25 28.89 43.19
C PRO A 718 9.02 28.78 41.86
N ALA A 719 8.36 28.28 40.81
CA ALA A 719 8.94 28.15 39.48
C ALA A 719 9.14 29.51 38.80
N LEU A 720 8.15 30.40 38.88
CA LEU A 720 8.28 31.78 38.41
C LEU A 720 9.33 32.58 39.18
N GLN A 721 9.49 32.34 40.48
CA GLN A 721 10.51 33.03 41.28
C GLN A 721 11.93 32.72 40.79
N ARG A 722 12.18 31.55 40.20
CA ARG A 722 13.50 31.21 39.61
C ARG A 722 13.81 32.00 38.34
N LEU A 723 12.78 32.51 37.66
CA LEU A 723 12.93 33.37 36.49
C LEU A 723 13.29 34.83 36.86
N LEU A 724 13.24 35.19 38.15
CA LEU A 724 13.55 36.55 38.57
C LEU A 724 15.01 36.91 38.24
N PRO A 725 15.25 37.96 37.43
CA PRO A 725 16.59 38.30 36.99
C PRO A 725 17.31 39.11 38.07
N TRP A 726 18.18 38.46 38.85
CA TRP A 726 19.02 39.16 39.83
C TRP A 726 20.20 39.87 39.12
N PRO A 727 20.53 41.13 39.47
CA PRO A 727 20.01 41.94 40.58
C PRO A 727 18.77 42.80 40.26
N ALA A 728 18.30 42.85 39.01
CA ALA A 728 17.18 43.71 38.60
C ALA A 728 15.88 43.43 39.37
N ALA A 729 15.67 42.18 39.81
CA ALA A 729 14.55 41.74 40.63
C ALA A 729 14.43 42.49 41.97
N VAL A 730 15.51 43.08 42.52
CA VAL A 730 15.46 43.92 43.73
C VAL A 730 14.48 45.08 43.58
N ASN A 731 14.37 45.63 42.36
CA ASN A 731 13.52 46.78 42.08
C ASN A 731 12.12 46.39 41.56
N LEU A 732 11.74 45.11 41.62
CA LEU A 732 10.46 44.62 41.08
C LEU A 732 9.25 45.36 41.70
N ASP A 733 9.25 45.53 43.02
CA ASP A 733 8.16 46.22 43.73
C ASP A 733 8.15 47.74 43.49
N ALA A 734 9.29 48.33 43.15
CA ALA A 734 9.35 49.74 42.75
C ALA A 734 8.86 49.95 41.31
N LEU A 735 9.24 49.07 40.39
CA LEU A 735 8.89 49.17 38.97
C LEU A 735 7.45 48.77 38.68
N ALA A 736 6.98 47.70 39.31
CA ALA A 736 5.67 47.13 39.13
C ALA A 736 5.08 46.72 40.49
N PRO A 737 4.67 47.67 41.36
CA PRO A 737 4.12 47.37 42.68
C PRO A 737 2.81 46.58 42.62
N GLU A 738 2.49 45.81 43.65
CA GLU A 738 1.17 45.13 43.73
C GLU A 738 0.02 46.09 44.07
N ARG A 739 0.34 47.20 44.75
CA ARG A 739 -0.62 48.21 45.19
C ARG A 739 -0.10 49.61 44.92
N LEU A 740 -1.00 50.48 44.49
CA LEU A 740 -0.74 51.89 44.31
C LEU A 740 -1.30 52.68 45.50
N GLU A 741 -0.48 53.53 46.10
CA GLU A 741 -0.93 54.49 47.09
C GLU A 741 -1.56 55.70 46.39
N VAL A 742 -2.82 56.00 46.70
CA VAL A 742 -3.56 57.13 46.13
C VAL A 742 -3.58 58.30 47.12
N PRO A 743 -3.90 59.55 46.70
CA PRO A 743 -3.78 60.74 47.53
C PRO A 743 -4.51 60.71 48.89
N SER A 744 -5.56 59.89 49.02
CA SER A 744 -6.24 59.65 50.32
C SER A 744 -5.41 58.86 51.34
N GLY A 745 -4.25 58.32 50.95
CA GLY A 745 -3.44 57.36 51.71
C GLY A 745 -3.87 55.90 51.55
N SER A 746 -4.93 55.61 50.79
CA SER A 746 -5.36 54.24 50.52
C SER A 746 -4.40 53.50 49.58
N ARG A 747 -4.15 52.22 49.84
CA ARG A 747 -3.34 51.33 48.97
C ARG A 747 -4.21 50.37 48.16
N ILE A 748 -4.44 50.74 46.90
CA ILE A 748 -5.36 50.06 45.97
C ILE A 748 -4.61 49.01 45.15
N ARG A 749 -5.15 47.79 45.04
CA ARG A 749 -4.54 46.71 44.25
C ARG A 749 -4.51 47.11 42.77
N ILE A 750 -3.36 46.90 42.14
CA ILE A 750 -3.20 47.07 40.69
C ILE A 750 -3.58 45.74 40.03
N ALA A 751 -4.54 45.78 39.12
CA ALA A 751 -4.86 44.66 38.25
C ALA A 751 -3.97 44.73 37.01
N TYR A 752 -2.94 43.89 36.98
CA TYR A 752 -2.04 43.79 35.83
C TYR A 752 -2.74 43.09 34.66
N PRO A 753 -2.41 43.48 33.41
CA PRO A 753 -3.01 42.88 32.22
C PRO A 753 -2.68 41.37 32.13
N PRO A 754 -3.51 40.59 31.43
CA PRO A 754 -3.15 39.22 31.05
C PRO A 754 -1.77 39.18 30.37
N HIS A 755 -1.04 38.09 30.57
CA HIS A 755 0.35 37.95 30.10
C HIS A 755 0.47 37.88 28.56
N ASP A 756 -0.63 37.60 27.88
CA ASP A 756 -0.77 37.45 26.44
C ASP A 756 -1.42 38.66 25.75
N ASP A 757 -1.77 39.71 26.50
CA ASP A 757 -2.32 40.96 25.94
C ASP A 757 -1.22 42.00 25.71
N PRO A 758 -0.83 42.27 24.45
CA PRO A 758 0.27 43.19 24.13
C PRO A 758 -0.11 44.67 24.31
N THR A 759 -1.39 45.00 24.51
CA THR A 759 -1.89 46.38 24.50
C THR A 759 -2.52 46.83 25.81
N ALA A 760 -3.00 45.88 26.63
CA ALA A 760 -3.67 46.20 27.87
C ALA A 760 -2.72 46.85 28.89
N ARG A 761 -3.32 47.69 29.73
CA ARG A 761 -2.62 48.51 30.73
C ARG A 761 -2.98 48.05 32.14
N PRO A 762 -2.10 48.30 33.13
CA PRO A 762 -2.42 48.10 34.54
C PRO A 762 -3.61 48.95 34.96
N VAL A 763 -4.59 48.33 35.60
CA VAL A 763 -5.83 48.98 36.02
C VAL A 763 -5.85 49.21 37.52
N VAL A 764 -6.24 50.41 37.94
CA VAL A 764 -6.56 50.73 39.34
C VAL A 764 -8.02 51.13 39.43
N ALA A 765 -8.81 50.28 40.08
CA ALA A 765 -10.22 50.54 40.35
C ALA A 765 -10.36 51.21 41.71
N VAL A 766 -10.65 52.51 41.73
CA VAL A 766 -10.61 53.36 42.92
C VAL A 766 -11.77 54.33 42.94
N LYS A 767 -12.28 54.66 44.14
CA LYS A 767 -13.33 55.66 44.29
C LYS A 767 -12.81 57.02 43.84
N LEU A 768 -13.56 57.70 42.98
CA LEU A 768 -13.16 58.97 42.37
C LEU A 768 -12.70 60.01 43.42
N GLN A 769 -13.41 60.10 44.54
CA GLN A 769 -13.11 61.02 45.64
C GLN A 769 -11.76 60.80 46.35
N GLU A 770 -11.14 59.63 46.15
CA GLU A 770 -9.80 59.33 46.70
C GLU A 770 -8.68 59.83 45.79
N CYS A 771 -9.01 60.29 44.58
CA CYS A 771 -8.07 60.81 43.58
C CYS A 771 -8.08 62.35 43.48
N PHE A 772 -8.85 63.06 44.31
CA PHE A 772 -8.81 64.52 44.34
C PHE A 772 -7.40 65.03 44.68
N GLY A 773 -7.02 66.15 44.08
CA GLY A 773 -5.67 66.70 44.18
C GLY A 773 -4.61 65.99 43.34
N TRP A 774 -4.96 64.91 42.62
CA TRP A 774 -4.00 64.21 41.77
C TRP A 774 -3.93 64.86 40.38
N ALA A 775 -2.86 65.61 40.14
CA ALA A 775 -2.72 66.38 38.91
C ALA A 775 -2.27 65.55 37.70
N GLU A 776 -1.35 64.61 37.92
CA GLU A 776 -0.78 63.77 36.87
C GLU A 776 -1.15 62.30 37.08
N THR A 777 -1.46 61.59 36.00
CA THR A 777 -1.66 60.13 36.07
C THR A 777 -0.34 59.46 36.47
N PRO A 778 -0.30 58.67 37.57
CA PRO A 778 0.87 57.88 37.92
C PRO A 778 1.24 56.91 36.81
N ARG A 779 2.55 56.77 36.58
CA ARG A 779 3.12 55.90 35.57
C ARG A 779 4.02 54.87 36.24
N LEU A 780 3.81 53.59 35.92
CA LEU A 780 4.64 52.48 36.35
C LEU A 780 5.85 52.33 35.41
N ILE A 781 6.81 51.48 35.81
CA ILE A 781 7.97 51.08 34.99
C ILE A 781 8.76 52.30 34.53
N ASP A 782 9.34 53.03 35.49
CA ASP A 782 10.14 54.25 35.26
C ASP A 782 9.45 55.28 34.37
N GLY A 783 8.15 55.49 34.56
CA GLY A 783 7.39 56.48 33.83
C GLY A 783 6.91 56.05 32.43
N ARG A 784 7.07 54.78 32.04
CA ARG A 784 6.67 54.31 30.69
C ARG A 784 5.17 54.05 30.58
N VAL A 785 4.59 53.38 31.58
CA VAL A 785 3.23 52.86 31.46
C VAL A 785 2.26 53.64 32.33
N PRO A 786 1.34 54.43 31.77
CA PRO A 786 0.29 55.08 32.56
C PRO A 786 -0.69 54.04 33.13
N VAL A 787 -1.08 54.24 34.38
CA VAL A 787 -2.13 53.45 35.02
C VAL A 787 -3.50 53.85 34.44
N LEU A 788 -4.29 52.86 34.04
CA LEU A 788 -5.68 53.08 33.64
C LEU A 788 -6.57 53.10 34.89
N PHE A 789 -7.18 54.25 35.17
CA PHE A 789 -8.08 54.40 36.30
C PHE A 789 -9.50 54.01 35.92
N HIS A 790 -10.05 53.04 36.65
CA HIS A 790 -11.50 52.81 36.69
C HIS A 790 -12.03 53.61 37.88
N LEU A 791 -12.49 54.82 37.62
CA LEU A 791 -13.01 55.72 38.65
C LEU A 791 -14.40 55.27 39.06
N LEU A 792 -14.56 54.97 40.36
CA LEU A 792 -15.77 54.38 40.92
C LEU A 792 -16.57 55.38 41.76
N SER A 793 -17.87 55.13 41.85
CA SER A 793 -18.76 55.80 42.79
C SER A 793 -18.49 55.37 44.23
N PRO A 794 -19.04 56.05 45.25
CA PRO A 794 -18.93 55.61 46.63
C PRO A 794 -19.42 54.17 46.88
N ALA A 795 -20.37 53.70 46.06
CA ALA A 795 -20.92 52.36 46.08
C ALA A 795 -20.15 51.35 45.19
N GLY A 796 -19.00 51.73 44.63
CA GLY A 796 -18.14 50.86 43.82
C GLY A 796 -18.60 50.67 42.37
N ARG A 797 -19.52 51.51 41.87
CA ARG A 797 -19.98 51.42 40.46
C ARG A 797 -19.06 52.23 39.53
N PRO A 798 -18.70 51.73 38.33
CA PRO A 798 -17.90 52.48 37.38
C PRO A 798 -18.55 53.81 36.98
N LEU A 799 -17.78 54.89 36.99
CA LEU A 799 -18.20 56.23 36.59
C LEU A 799 -17.47 56.70 35.33
N ALA A 800 -16.16 56.45 35.28
CA ALA A 800 -15.32 56.80 34.14
C ALA A 800 -14.11 55.88 34.08
N VAL A 801 -13.55 55.73 32.88
CA VAL A 801 -12.28 55.04 32.63
C VAL A 801 -11.35 56.05 31.99
N THR A 802 -10.18 56.30 32.58
CA THR A 802 -9.21 57.27 32.06
C THR A 802 -7.78 56.88 32.36
N ASP A 803 -6.88 57.09 31.41
CA ASP A 803 -5.42 57.04 31.55
C ASP A 803 -4.81 58.45 31.66
N ASP A 804 -5.63 59.49 31.54
CA ASP A 804 -5.29 60.90 31.65
C ASP A 804 -6.23 61.58 32.66
N LEU A 805 -5.80 61.60 33.91
CA LEU A 805 -6.54 62.25 34.99
C LEU A 805 -6.67 63.75 34.74
N ALA A 806 -5.65 64.40 34.16
CA ALA A 806 -5.68 65.83 33.90
C ALA A 806 -6.78 66.21 32.91
N SER A 807 -6.84 65.51 31.78
CA SER A 807 -7.91 65.67 30.80
C SER A 807 -9.28 65.33 31.40
N PHE A 808 -9.38 64.27 32.22
CA PHE A 808 -10.63 63.92 32.90
C PHE A 808 -11.16 65.04 33.80
N TRP A 809 -10.30 65.64 34.62
CA TRP A 809 -10.67 66.74 35.51
C TRP A 809 -11.11 68.00 34.76
N SER A 810 -10.46 68.30 33.63
CA SER A 810 -10.77 69.48 32.80
C SER A 810 -12.05 69.37 31.95
N GLY A 811 -12.58 68.16 31.75
CA GLY A 811 -13.74 67.93 30.90
C GLY A 811 -14.80 67.01 31.51
N PRO A 812 -14.69 65.67 31.33
CA PRO A 812 -15.73 64.72 31.73
C PRO A 812 -16.17 64.78 33.20
N TYR A 813 -15.31 65.23 34.12
CA TYR A 813 -15.64 65.34 35.54
C TYR A 813 -16.87 66.23 35.81
N ALA A 814 -17.09 67.30 35.05
CA ALA A 814 -18.22 68.21 35.28
C ALA A 814 -19.58 67.49 35.17
N GLN A 815 -19.71 66.58 34.21
CA GLN A 815 -20.90 65.76 34.00
C GLN A 815 -21.05 64.71 35.11
N VAL A 816 -19.96 63.99 35.43
CA VAL A 816 -19.93 62.99 36.52
C VAL A 816 -20.31 63.66 37.86
N ARG A 817 -19.78 64.85 38.14
CA ARG A 817 -20.09 65.64 39.33
C ARG A 817 -21.59 65.98 39.41
N ALA A 818 -22.19 66.45 38.33
CA ALA A 818 -23.61 66.81 38.30
C ALA A 818 -24.50 65.61 38.65
N GLU A 819 -24.20 64.45 38.07
CA GLU A 819 -24.93 63.21 38.34
C GLU A 819 -24.72 62.71 39.77
N MET A 820 -23.46 62.69 40.24
CA MET A 820 -23.10 62.15 41.54
C MET A 820 -23.56 63.04 42.71
N ARG A 821 -23.66 64.36 42.51
CA ARG A 821 -24.21 65.28 43.52
C ARG A 821 -25.68 64.99 43.83
N GLY A 822 -26.45 64.53 42.83
CA GLY A 822 -27.83 64.07 43.02
C GLY A 822 -27.93 62.70 43.68
N ARG A 823 -27.14 61.72 43.22
CA ARG A 823 -27.20 60.33 43.71
C ARG A 823 -26.50 60.10 45.06
N TYR A 824 -25.45 60.84 45.37
CA TYR A 824 -24.62 60.68 46.59
C TYR A 824 -24.32 62.03 47.28
N PRO A 825 -25.33 62.75 47.80
CA PRO A 825 -25.17 64.13 48.31
C PRO A 825 -24.26 64.24 49.55
N LYS A 826 -24.14 63.15 50.32
CA LYS A 826 -23.31 63.06 51.54
C LYS A 826 -21.81 62.95 51.28
N HIS A 827 -21.41 62.76 50.01
CA HIS A 827 -20.01 62.63 49.58
C HIS A 827 -19.46 63.94 48.99
N PRO A 828 -18.13 64.17 49.03
CA PRO A 828 -17.52 65.37 48.48
C PRO A 828 -17.53 65.36 46.94
N TRP A 829 -18.11 66.40 46.34
CA TRP A 829 -18.19 66.64 44.89
C TRP A 829 -17.80 68.09 44.58
N PRO A 830 -16.53 68.44 44.78
CA PRO A 830 -16.01 69.81 44.69
C PRO A 830 -16.17 70.38 43.28
N GLU A 831 -16.28 71.70 43.17
CA GLU A 831 -16.21 72.38 41.86
C GLU A 831 -14.80 72.35 41.30
N ASP A 832 -13.81 72.55 42.17
CA ASP A 832 -12.40 72.39 41.85
C ASP A 832 -11.88 71.04 42.40
N PRO A 833 -11.73 70.00 41.54
CA PRO A 833 -11.18 68.70 41.97
C PRO A 833 -9.66 68.74 42.22
N TRP A 834 -8.95 69.80 41.80
CA TRP A 834 -7.49 69.91 41.92
C TRP A 834 -7.04 70.41 43.29
N ALA A 835 -7.83 71.26 43.94
CA ALA A 835 -7.52 71.76 45.29
C ALA A 835 -8.27 71.01 46.41
N ALA A 836 -9.14 70.06 46.05
CA ALA A 836 -9.97 69.36 47.02
C ALA A 836 -9.19 68.32 47.83
N THR A 837 -9.46 68.25 49.13
CA THR A 837 -8.82 67.25 50.00
C THR A 837 -9.34 65.84 49.67
N PRO A 838 -8.47 64.90 49.28
CA PRO A 838 -8.86 63.53 48.97
C PRO A 838 -9.33 62.80 50.22
N THR A 839 -10.37 61.98 50.09
CA THR A 839 -10.92 61.22 51.22
C THR A 839 -11.68 60.00 50.75
N ARG A 840 -11.62 58.91 51.52
CA ARG A 840 -12.45 57.71 51.34
C ARG A 840 -13.80 57.79 52.07
N HIS A 841 -14.04 58.88 52.80
CA HIS A 841 -15.14 59.04 53.73
C HIS A 841 -16.20 60.04 53.22
N THR A 842 -17.32 60.16 53.95
CA THR A 842 -18.36 61.17 53.70
C THR A 842 -17.92 62.55 54.20
N LYS A 843 -18.59 63.62 53.77
CA LYS A 843 -18.30 64.99 54.23
C LYS A 843 -18.29 65.12 55.75
N ALA A 844 -19.30 64.54 56.42
CA ALA A 844 -19.45 64.60 57.87
C ALA A 844 -18.36 63.85 58.65
N ARG A 845 -17.84 62.75 58.08
CA ARG A 845 -16.76 61.98 58.70
C ARG A 845 -15.40 62.61 58.44
N THR A 846 -15.18 63.16 57.23
CA THR A 846 -13.95 63.88 56.89
C THR A 846 -13.75 65.12 57.78
N ALA A 847 -14.83 65.87 58.03
CA ALA A 847 -14.80 67.04 58.94
C ALA A 847 -14.54 66.68 60.42
N ARG A 848 -14.77 65.43 60.83
CA ARG A 848 -14.47 64.93 62.20
C ARG A 848 -13.06 64.38 62.35
N GLU A 849 -12.39 64.06 61.25
CA GLU A 849 -11.01 63.52 61.26
C GLU A 849 -9.98 64.64 60.98
N GLN A 850 -10.41 65.82 60.53
CA GLN A 850 -9.57 67.00 60.24
C GLN A 850 -9.57 68.07 61.35
N GLY A 851 -10.50 67.98 62.31
CA GLY A 851 -10.53 68.77 63.53
C GLY A 851 -10.30 67.87 64.73
#